data_AF-A0A3M1J0W6-F1
#
_entry.id   AF-A0A3M1J0W6-F1
#
_cell.length_a   1.000
_cell.length_b   1.000
_cell.length_c   1.000
_cell.angle_alpha   90.00
_cell.angle_beta   90.00
_cell.angle_gamma   90.00
#
_symmetry.space_group_name_H-M   'P 1'
#
loop_
_entity.id
_entity.type
_entity.pdbx_description
1 polymer ?
#
loop_
_entity_poly.entity_id
_entity_poly.type
_entity_poly.pdbx_seq_one_letter_code
_entity_poly.pdbx_strand_id
1 'polypeptide(L)'
;PKPQRDELLAALAGPPVANETEGEDALDARRRAIDTYLNRLSPLAVGTAGGNTPCIEIQSGPDLFIIDAGTGIRDLGHHLMNGPCGHGEGVIHLFFSHPHWDHIQGFPFFRPAFIPGNKIYIYSVHDIETALRRQQEFISFPISLDYMQATKIFTRIAPNEVLDFGDLRIRNICNHHPGDAYSFRFEKGNKAFVYASDASYPDGKDMRPALNFFTDADLLIFDAQFTQRESDEKEDWGHSSSFVGMEMAQQAGVKNLVLFHPDPTYTDDDLQKILEDTLKFQQNQYPGAPPVQVMIAQEGQTFDLTPPQTAQVQKVPGSQAAILKPSGIFDEHVATQLREQLAELVKNDATAQVVIDMTEVEMLQVAGLRGLVKLRKEHQSIPMALAGPSINVQQLIELAGYLDFFAIYSSVHAALNALKTRETLHLPGQILKNRYKVEQKIGEGHLGTVFNATDLQQNSPVAIKILSPSFSDTAIEQFLRQARQIVNLHHPNIVDVYDCDADRGISFMAEELVDSQTLREKIDAAHGPLPFKIAFSVAQSVIRALDYAHSHGVIHGDLKPKNILLAGNQVKISDFGLGWLEGGKALINIDVPLQSARYLAPEQVQGRPIDTRTDLYIFGAILYEMFTGQSVFNGQEPSPGEGLTPPRRVNPNISQPLEHLMLKLLNKDPAQRCGSARQVRQILNSMALAGSRERHNHSFTIHRSPQLEGRQPLLEQIWALWQQARQGQGQVVLLTGHAGAGKTRLLQELVCNLNDAAVLLGAGQTADKYPPYAAFTSALADYFAATPPDVAAQHLGYVWQAVTQFVPQAGQLLDSAAPPVAGDSPATDVLAALTQTTAARPWLLALDDLHLADSGTLKLLDHLIQLASGLSLLIVAGFEPEAAGRNPLLANLVERAQSLENCTQILLEPLTESDIRRLLHSIWAQSVPTDLISAVFKRTQGSPLFAEMIANNLIDEGVANWRDEKWHFGPVMD
;
A
#
# COMPACT_ATOMS: atom_id res chain seq x y z
N PRO A 1 15.77 40.99 -30.63
CA PRO A 1 16.71 42.11 -30.41
C PRO A 1 17.27 42.10 -28.98
N LYS A 2 18.59 41.88 -28.89
CA LYS A 2 19.52 42.10 -27.78
C LYS A 2 19.07 43.06 -26.65
N PRO A 3 19.56 42.90 -25.39
CA PRO A 3 20.48 41.85 -24.90
C PRO A 3 20.40 41.42 -23.41
N GLN A 4 20.84 40.18 -23.20
CA GLN A 4 21.63 39.71 -22.05
C GLN A 4 23.02 40.38 -22.01
N ARG A 5 23.19 41.56 -21.39
CA ARG A 5 24.54 42.12 -21.18
C ARG A 5 24.80 42.69 -19.77
N ASP A 6 23.74 42.83 -18.97
CA ASP A 6 23.82 43.22 -17.55
C ASP A 6 23.42 42.08 -16.58
N GLU A 7 23.37 40.84 -17.10
CA GLU A 7 23.89 39.68 -16.35
C GLU A 7 25.23 40.05 -15.67
N LEU A 8 25.71 39.18 -14.79
CA LEU A 8 27.08 39.19 -14.27
C LEU A 8 27.44 40.23 -13.19
N LEU A 9 26.77 41.38 -13.03
CA LEU A 9 27.17 42.34 -11.99
C LEU A 9 26.44 42.22 -10.64
N ALA A 10 25.20 41.71 -10.58
CA ALA A 10 24.46 41.61 -9.31
C ALA A 10 24.55 40.24 -8.61
N ALA A 11 25.17 39.24 -9.23
CA ALA A 11 25.54 37.98 -8.59
C ALA A 11 26.67 38.14 -7.54
N LEU A 12 27.12 39.36 -7.21
CA LEU A 12 28.33 39.60 -6.42
C LEU A 12 28.13 40.35 -5.08
N ALA A 13 26.90 40.63 -4.62
CA ALA A 13 26.68 41.28 -3.32
C ALA A 13 25.41 40.79 -2.59
N GLY A 14 25.55 39.83 -1.66
CA GLY A 14 24.55 39.60 -0.58
C GLY A 14 24.58 40.74 0.47
N PRO A 15 23.81 40.74 1.59
CA PRO A 15 23.29 39.61 2.40
C PRO A 15 21.85 39.88 2.97
N PRO A 16 21.47 39.49 4.21
CA PRO A 16 21.11 38.17 4.78
C PRO A 16 19.59 38.03 5.10
N VAL A 17 19.18 36.83 5.54
CA VAL A 17 17.85 36.47 6.06
C VAL A 17 17.42 37.34 7.26
N ALA A 18 16.20 37.89 7.25
CA ALA A 18 15.41 38.19 8.47
C ALA A 18 13.91 38.48 8.20
N ASN A 19 13.07 37.81 9.00
CA ASN A 19 11.75 38.16 9.56
C ASN A 19 10.45 38.18 8.72
N GLU A 20 9.53 37.32 9.19
CA GLU A 20 8.09 37.54 9.44
C GLU A 20 7.24 38.23 8.37
N THR A 21 6.47 37.42 7.63
CA THR A 21 5.01 37.54 7.43
C THR A 21 4.56 36.38 6.54
N GLU A 22 3.73 35.47 7.06
CA GLU A 22 3.08 34.44 6.24
C GLU A 22 2.10 35.13 5.30
N GLY A 23 2.44 35.20 4.01
CA GLY A 23 1.59 35.73 2.96
C GLY A 23 0.49 34.73 2.56
N GLU A 24 -0.67 35.27 2.13
CA GLU A 24 -1.85 34.53 1.66
C GLU A 24 -1.54 33.38 0.67
N ASP A 25 -0.42 33.47 -0.06
CA ASP A 25 0.06 32.42 -0.98
C ASP A 25 0.40 31.08 -0.31
N ALA A 26 0.82 31.08 0.95
CA ALA A 26 1.10 29.86 1.71
C ALA A 26 -0.19 29.12 2.13
N LEU A 27 -1.27 29.87 2.33
CA LEU A 27 -2.61 29.33 2.63
C LEU A 27 -3.24 28.69 1.38
N ASP A 28 -3.01 29.27 0.19
CA ASP A 28 -3.48 28.72 -1.09
C ASP A 28 -2.65 27.53 -1.59
N ALA A 29 -1.37 27.44 -1.23
CA ALA A 29 -0.57 26.24 -1.45
C ALA A 29 -1.05 25.06 -0.57
N ARG A 30 -1.47 25.35 0.67
CA ARG A 30 -2.00 24.37 1.62
C ARG A 30 -3.37 23.81 1.23
N ARG A 31 -4.23 24.62 0.60
CA ARG A 31 -5.52 24.16 0.03
C ARG A 31 -5.34 23.19 -1.14
N ARG A 32 -4.38 23.46 -2.03
CA ARG A 32 -4.11 22.63 -3.22
C ARG A 32 -3.54 21.24 -2.89
N ALA A 33 -2.81 21.12 -1.78
CA ALA A 33 -2.34 19.83 -1.28
C ALA A 33 -3.54 18.97 -0.81
N ILE A 34 -4.40 19.54 0.03
CA ILE A 34 -5.63 18.89 0.53
C ILE A 34 -6.51 18.39 -0.62
N ASP A 35 -6.65 19.15 -1.71
CA ASP A 35 -7.39 18.72 -2.90
C ASP A 35 -6.75 17.51 -3.61
N THR A 36 -5.42 17.35 -3.51
CA THR A 36 -4.67 16.25 -4.14
C THR A 36 -4.76 14.94 -3.34
N TYR A 37 -4.94 15.03 -2.02
CA TYR A 37 -5.24 13.89 -1.14
C TYR A 37 -6.59 13.24 -1.41
N LEU A 38 -7.60 14.10 -1.49
CA LEU A 38 -8.98 13.70 -1.65
C LEU A 38 -9.13 12.89 -2.94
N ASN A 39 -8.28 13.17 -3.95
CA ASN A 39 -8.22 12.51 -5.25
C ASN A 39 -7.62 11.08 -5.31
N ARG A 40 -7.11 10.51 -4.20
CA ARG A 40 -6.49 9.15 -4.17
C ARG A 40 -7.33 8.06 -3.51
N LEU A 41 -8.47 8.45 -3.00
CA LEU A 41 -9.40 7.58 -2.33
C LEU A 41 -10.14 6.69 -3.38
N SER A 42 -10.90 5.65 -2.98
CA SER A 42 -11.70 4.82 -3.94
C SER A 42 -12.61 5.72 -4.80
N PRO A 43 -13.24 5.26 -5.90
CA PRO A 43 -14.20 6.10 -6.62
C PRO A 43 -15.20 6.76 -5.65
N LEU A 44 -15.54 6.03 -4.58
CA LEU A 44 -16.43 6.44 -3.49
C LEU A 44 -15.79 7.24 -2.36
N ALA A 45 -14.47 7.35 -2.35
CA ALA A 45 -13.77 8.07 -1.32
C ALA A 45 -13.12 9.36 -1.86
N VAL A 46 -13.07 9.58 -3.19
CA VAL A 46 -12.83 10.92 -3.80
C VAL A 46 -14.12 11.69 -4.07
N GLY A 47 -15.23 10.96 -4.26
CA GLY A 47 -16.57 11.51 -4.42
C GLY A 47 -17.58 10.51 -3.87
N THR A 48 -18.73 10.97 -3.40
CA THR A 48 -19.79 10.07 -2.91
C THR A 48 -20.41 9.30 -4.07
N ALA A 49 -20.84 8.05 -3.86
CA ALA A 49 -21.85 7.48 -4.76
C ALA A 49 -23.01 8.46 -4.73
N GLY A 50 -23.41 8.92 -5.91
CA GLY A 50 -24.47 9.91 -5.98
C GLY A 50 -25.72 9.43 -5.27
N GLY A 51 -26.22 10.23 -4.32
CA GLY A 51 -27.56 10.03 -3.76
C GLY A 51 -28.65 10.52 -4.70
N ASN A 52 -28.26 11.10 -5.84
CA ASN A 52 -29.21 11.54 -6.84
C ASN A 52 -29.91 10.36 -7.51
N THR A 53 -31.22 10.51 -7.55
CA THR A 53 -32.12 9.66 -8.33
C THR A 53 -31.91 9.88 -9.84
N PRO A 54 -32.37 8.94 -10.69
CA PRO A 54 -31.96 8.84 -12.09
C PRO A 54 -32.01 10.12 -12.94
N CYS A 55 -30.87 10.45 -13.56
CA CYS A 55 -30.73 11.54 -14.53
C CYS A 55 -29.46 11.33 -15.36
N ILE A 56 -29.58 11.05 -16.65
CA ILE A 56 -28.45 10.79 -17.55
C ILE A 56 -28.42 11.82 -18.68
N GLU A 57 -27.30 12.50 -18.86
CA GLU A 57 -27.04 13.40 -19.99
C GLU A 57 -26.34 12.66 -21.13
N ILE A 58 -26.78 12.91 -22.37
CA ILE A 58 -26.18 12.34 -23.58
C ILE A 58 -26.02 13.45 -24.61
N GLN A 59 -24.78 13.68 -25.05
CA GLN A 59 -24.46 14.62 -26.12
C GLN A 59 -24.15 13.86 -27.41
N SER A 60 -24.85 14.19 -28.51
CA SER A 60 -24.55 13.65 -29.85
C SER A 60 -24.47 14.79 -30.86
N GLY A 61 -23.26 15.20 -31.20
CA GLY A 61 -23.05 16.39 -32.04
C GLY A 61 -23.60 17.64 -31.33
N PRO A 62 -24.48 18.46 -31.96
CA PRO A 62 -25.09 19.62 -31.31
C PRO A 62 -26.31 19.27 -30.43
N ASP A 63 -26.84 18.04 -30.53
CA ASP A 63 -28.10 17.67 -29.89
C ASP A 63 -27.89 17.13 -28.47
N LEU A 64 -28.76 17.60 -27.56
CA LEU A 64 -28.75 17.26 -26.14
C LEU A 64 -29.96 16.38 -25.80
N PHE A 65 -29.65 15.19 -25.27
CA PHE A 65 -30.64 14.23 -24.79
C PHE A 65 -30.47 14.02 -23.28
N ILE A 66 -31.58 13.84 -22.58
CA ILE A 66 -31.62 13.57 -21.15
C ILE A 66 -32.54 12.38 -20.92
N ILE A 67 -32.14 11.42 -20.07
CA ILE A 67 -33.01 10.34 -19.61
C ILE A 67 -33.32 10.54 -18.12
N ASP A 68 -34.61 10.54 -17.82
CA ASP A 68 -35.25 10.79 -16.53
C ASP A 68 -34.92 12.16 -15.91
N ALA A 69 -35.79 12.59 -15.01
CA ALA A 69 -35.72 13.88 -14.33
C ALA A 69 -35.74 13.70 -12.82
N GLY A 70 -34.95 12.76 -12.33
CA GLY A 70 -34.64 12.63 -10.90
C GLY A 70 -33.90 13.85 -10.37
N THR A 71 -33.55 13.83 -9.10
CA THR A 71 -32.95 14.97 -8.38
C THR A 71 -31.71 15.56 -9.08
N GLY A 72 -30.92 14.73 -9.78
CA GLY A 72 -29.74 15.19 -10.53
C GLY A 72 -30.05 16.17 -11.67
N ILE A 73 -31.27 16.19 -12.20
CA ILE A 73 -31.64 17.09 -13.30
C ILE A 73 -31.58 18.56 -12.89
N ARG A 74 -31.70 18.85 -11.58
CA ARG A 74 -31.58 20.22 -11.06
C ARG A 74 -30.19 20.77 -11.34
N ASP A 75 -29.15 20.00 -11.03
CA ASP A 75 -27.76 20.42 -11.19
C ASP A 75 -27.37 20.49 -12.67
N LEU A 76 -27.81 19.50 -13.46
CA LEU A 76 -27.71 19.57 -14.91
C LEU A 76 -28.39 20.84 -15.46
N GLY A 77 -29.60 21.14 -14.98
CA GLY A 77 -30.33 22.35 -15.36
C GLY A 77 -29.55 23.62 -15.03
N HIS A 78 -28.88 23.69 -13.88
CA HIS A 78 -27.99 24.80 -13.54
C HIS A 78 -26.79 24.90 -14.49
N HIS A 79 -26.20 23.78 -14.90
CA HIS A 79 -25.09 23.74 -15.84
C HIS A 79 -25.50 24.26 -17.23
N LEU A 80 -26.63 23.78 -17.76
CA LEU A 80 -27.13 24.15 -19.08
C LEU A 80 -27.46 25.64 -19.22
N MET A 81 -27.75 26.32 -18.11
CA MET A 81 -27.98 27.77 -18.09
C MET A 81 -26.75 28.60 -18.51
N ASN A 82 -25.55 28.02 -18.50
CA ASN A 82 -24.35 28.70 -18.98
C ASN A 82 -24.20 28.66 -20.51
N GLY A 83 -25.03 27.86 -21.19
CA GLY A 83 -25.03 27.70 -22.64
C GLY A 83 -26.29 28.26 -23.31
N PRO A 84 -26.68 27.72 -24.48
CA PRO A 84 -27.85 28.18 -25.24
C PRO A 84 -29.15 28.24 -24.41
N CYS A 85 -29.32 27.34 -23.43
CA CYS A 85 -30.50 27.32 -22.57
C CYS A 85 -30.63 28.58 -21.69
N GLY A 86 -29.52 29.24 -21.33
CA GLY A 86 -29.57 30.48 -20.56
C GLY A 86 -30.06 31.69 -21.37
N HIS A 87 -29.91 31.62 -22.68
CA HIS A 87 -30.28 32.67 -23.63
C HIS A 87 -31.66 32.44 -24.27
N GLY A 88 -32.36 31.38 -23.89
CA GLY A 88 -33.65 31.03 -24.51
C GLY A 88 -33.50 30.33 -25.87
N GLU A 89 -32.31 29.78 -26.17
CA GLU A 89 -32.00 29.11 -27.44
C GLU A 89 -31.79 27.60 -27.26
N GLY A 90 -32.06 27.07 -26.06
CA GLY A 90 -31.88 25.67 -25.74
C GLY A 90 -32.87 24.75 -26.44
N VAL A 91 -32.38 23.64 -26.98
CA VAL A 91 -33.18 22.53 -27.52
C VAL A 91 -32.82 21.27 -26.75
N ILE A 92 -33.78 20.70 -26.03
CA ILE A 92 -33.56 19.59 -25.09
C ILE A 92 -34.53 18.45 -25.43
N HIS A 93 -34.01 17.23 -25.56
CA HIS A 93 -34.81 16.02 -25.74
C HIS A 93 -34.80 15.19 -24.44
N LEU A 94 -35.88 15.25 -23.67
CA LEU A 94 -36.02 14.60 -22.37
C LEU A 94 -36.87 13.32 -22.51
N PHE A 95 -36.30 12.17 -22.16
CA PHE A 95 -36.95 10.87 -22.17
C PHE A 95 -37.28 10.43 -20.76
N PHE A 96 -38.49 9.91 -20.52
CA PHE A 96 -38.86 9.32 -19.24
C PHE A 96 -39.07 7.83 -19.39
N SER A 97 -38.35 7.04 -18.58
CA SER A 97 -38.50 5.59 -18.49
C SER A 97 -39.88 5.23 -17.96
N HIS A 98 -40.30 5.84 -16.86
CA HIS A 98 -41.63 5.70 -16.25
C HIS A 98 -41.92 6.81 -15.22
N PRO A 99 -43.17 6.97 -14.72
CA PRO A 99 -43.57 8.15 -13.95
C PRO A 99 -43.39 8.00 -12.42
N HIS A 100 -42.52 7.10 -11.97
CA HIS A 100 -42.20 6.98 -10.54
C HIS A 100 -41.53 8.23 -9.99
N TRP A 101 -41.71 8.46 -8.68
CA TRP A 101 -41.38 9.73 -8.05
C TRP A 101 -39.89 10.08 -8.16
N ASP A 102 -39.02 9.11 -7.92
CA ASP A 102 -37.57 9.21 -8.05
C ASP A 102 -37.11 9.54 -9.48
N HIS A 103 -37.87 9.18 -10.52
CA HIS A 103 -37.57 9.53 -11.91
C HIS A 103 -38.09 10.89 -12.35
N ILE A 104 -38.99 11.53 -11.59
CA ILE A 104 -39.63 12.79 -11.98
C ILE A 104 -39.38 13.94 -11.00
N GLN A 105 -38.94 13.66 -9.77
CA GLN A 105 -38.92 14.62 -8.65
C GLN A 105 -38.08 15.89 -8.87
N GLY A 106 -37.07 15.82 -9.73
CA GLY A 106 -36.20 16.95 -10.01
C GLY A 106 -36.78 17.94 -11.02
N PHE A 107 -37.75 17.54 -11.85
CA PHE A 107 -38.30 18.38 -12.92
C PHE A 107 -38.81 19.76 -12.46
N PRO A 108 -39.51 19.92 -11.31
CA PRO A 108 -39.94 21.23 -10.81
C PRO A 108 -38.80 22.22 -10.58
N PHE A 109 -37.57 21.72 -10.43
CA PHE A 109 -36.36 22.50 -10.20
C PHE A 109 -35.51 22.67 -11.46
N PHE A 110 -35.96 22.15 -12.61
CA PHE A 110 -35.23 22.24 -13.88
C PHE A 110 -35.30 23.65 -14.47
N ARG A 111 -34.30 24.47 -14.16
CA ARG A 111 -34.22 25.88 -14.58
C ARG A 111 -34.45 26.15 -16.06
N PRO A 112 -33.91 25.36 -17.01
CA PRO A 112 -34.16 25.58 -18.43
C PRO A 112 -35.66 25.62 -18.78
N ALA A 113 -36.53 24.94 -18.02
CA ALA A 113 -37.98 24.98 -18.22
C ALA A 113 -38.60 26.34 -17.89
N PHE A 114 -37.95 27.17 -17.08
CA PHE A 114 -38.46 28.50 -16.70
C PHE A 114 -38.07 29.61 -17.68
N ILE A 115 -37.15 29.33 -18.61
CA ILE A 115 -36.60 30.35 -19.51
C ILE A 115 -37.44 30.40 -20.79
N PRO A 116 -37.99 31.57 -21.14
CA PRO A 116 -38.74 31.73 -22.38
C PRO A 116 -37.80 31.56 -23.58
N GLY A 117 -38.30 30.91 -24.64
CA GLY A 117 -37.53 30.63 -25.87
C GLY A 117 -36.99 29.21 -25.95
N ASN A 118 -36.60 28.61 -24.82
CA ASN A 118 -36.17 27.22 -24.78
C ASN A 118 -37.28 26.27 -25.24
N LYS A 119 -36.87 25.15 -25.87
CA LYS A 119 -37.74 24.07 -26.30
C LYS A 119 -37.32 22.76 -25.64
N ILE A 120 -38.27 22.15 -24.93
CA ILE A 120 -38.10 20.86 -24.26
C ILE A 120 -39.08 19.87 -24.89
N TYR A 121 -38.55 18.93 -25.66
CA TYR A 121 -39.30 17.80 -26.21
C TYR A 121 -39.28 16.68 -25.18
N ILE A 122 -40.46 16.25 -24.73
CA ILE A 122 -40.61 15.29 -23.65
C ILE A 122 -41.21 14.00 -24.22
N TYR A 123 -40.51 12.89 -24.10
CA TYR A 123 -40.89 11.59 -24.66
C TYR A 123 -41.16 10.59 -23.54
N SER A 124 -42.30 9.89 -23.59
CA SER A 124 -42.59 8.78 -22.69
C SER A 124 -43.62 7.84 -23.29
N VAL A 125 -43.57 6.56 -22.94
CA VAL A 125 -44.67 5.62 -23.26
C VAL A 125 -45.91 5.89 -22.40
N HIS A 126 -45.67 6.40 -21.19
CA HIS A 126 -46.67 6.75 -20.20
C HIS A 126 -47.24 8.16 -20.41
N ASP A 127 -48.35 8.45 -19.72
CA ASP A 127 -48.90 9.81 -19.65
C ASP A 127 -48.11 10.66 -18.63
N ILE A 128 -46.91 11.04 -19.05
CA ILE A 128 -45.98 11.81 -18.22
C ILE A 128 -46.46 13.24 -17.96
N GLU A 129 -47.26 13.83 -18.86
CA GLU A 129 -47.80 15.18 -18.66
C GLU A 129 -48.73 15.20 -17.43
N THR A 130 -49.64 14.24 -17.32
CA THR A 130 -50.52 14.12 -16.16
C THR A 130 -49.71 13.88 -14.87
N ALA A 131 -48.65 13.07 -14.92
CA ALA A 131 -47.79 12.82 -13.77
C ALA A 131 -47.08 14.09 -13.28
N LEU A 132 -46.45 14.85 -14.17
CA LEU A 132 -45.78 16.12 -13.85
C LEU A 132 -46.77 17.19 -13.36
N ARG A 133 -47.98 17.25 -13.93
CA ARG A 133 -49.04 18.16 -13.46
C ARG A 133 -49.46 17.84 -12.03
N ARG A 134 -49.63 16.56 -11.69
CA ARG A 134 -49.96 16.11 -10.31
C ARG A 134 -48.84 16.42 -9.32
N GLN A 135 -47.60 16.16 -9.71
CA GLN A 135 -46.42 16.53 -8.92
C GLN A 135 -46.40 18.02 -8.59
N GLN A 136 -46.85 18.86 -9.52
CA GLN A 136 -46.87 20.31 -9.41
C GLN A 136 -48.24 20.90 -8.99
N GLU A 137 -49.12 20.09 -8.42
CA GLU A 137 -50.31 20.60 -7.73
C GLU A 137 -49.89 21.44 -6.52
N PHE A 138 -50.64 22.50 -6.21
CA PHE A 138 -50.25 23.50 -5.19
C PHE A 138 -49.92 22.89 -3.81
N ILE A 139 -50.55 21.77 -3.45
CA ILE A 139 -50.28 21.06 -2.19
C ILE A 139 -48.90 20.36 -2.17
N SER A 140 -48.40 19.97 -3.35
CA SER A 140 -47.15 19.25 -3.56
C SER A 140 -46.02 20.20 -3.95
N PHE A 141 -46.30 21.21 -4.78
CA PHE A 141 -45.36 22.25 -5.18
C PHE A 141 -46.10 23.55 -5.57
N PRO A 142 -45.66 24.73 -5.10
CA PRO A 142 -46.43 25.97 -5.24
C PRO A 142 -46.44 26.57 -6.66
N ILE A 143 -45.70 25.98 -7.60
CA ILE A 143 -45.54 26.47 -8.97
C ILE A 143 -46.11 25.43 -9.94
N SER A 144 -47.14 25.79 -10.70
CA SER A 144 -47.74 24.90 -11.70
C SER A 144 -46.82 24.71 -12.91
N LEU A 145 -47.02 23.61 -13.64
CA LEU A 145 -46.30 23.30 -14.89
C LEU A 145 -46.45 24.42 -15.94
N ASP A 146 -47.56 25.16 -15.93
CA ASP A 146 -47.85 26.24 -16.88
C ASP A 146 -47.07 27.53 -16.56
N TYR A 147 -46.57 27.69 -15.33
CA TYR A 147 -45.73 28.84 -14.95
C TYR A 147 -44.34 28.77 -15.59
N MET A 148 -43.85 27.57 -15.90
CA MET A 148 -42.59 27.35 -16.60
C MET A 148 -42.68 27.88 -18.04
N GLN A 149 -41.88 28.88 -18.41
CA GLN A 149 -42.05 29.64 -19.66
C GLN A 149 -41.44 28.98 -20.90
N ALA A 150 -40.65 27.91 -20.77
CA ALA A 150 -40.14 27.16 -21.90
C ALA A 150 -41.28 26.45 -22.65
N THR A 151 -41.11 26.29 -23.96
CA THR A 151 -42.02 25.50 -24.78
C THR A 151 -41.81 24.03 -24.46
N LYS A 152 -42.85 23.37 -23.90
CA LYS A 152 -42.82 21.95 -23.54
C LYS A 152 -43.68 21.18 -24.54
N ILE A 153 -43.14 20.15 -25.18
CA ILE A 153 -43.82 19.37 -26.22
C ILE A 153 -43.86 17.91 -25.76
N PHE A 154 -45.03 17.48 -25.30
CA PHE A 154 -45.25 16.11 -24.82
C PHE A 154 -45.54 15.18 -26.00
N THR A 155 -44.71 14.14 -26.15
CA THR A 155 -44.81 13.13 -27.20
C THR A 155 -44.96 11.76 -26.56
N ARG A 156 -46.12 11.14 -26.77
CA ARG A 156 -46.33 9.76 -26.34
C ARG A 156 -45.78 8.80 -27.39
N ILE A 157 -44.80 7.99 -26.99
CA ILE A 157 -44.16 6.99 -27.87
C ILE A 157 -44.76 5.60 -27.60
N ALA A 158 -44.73 4.71 -28.60
CA ALA A 158 -45.23 3.35 -28.49
C ALA A 158 -44.14 2.38 -27.95
N PRO A 159 -44.54 1.28 -27.28
CA PRO A 159 -43.62 0.19 -26.96
C PRO A 159 -42.91 -0.34 -28.21
N ASN A 160 -41.58 -0.48 -28.14
CA ASN A 160 -40.72 -0.91 -29.27
C ASN A 160 -40.70 0.06 -30.46
N GLU A 161 -41.18 1.29 -30.28
CA GLU A 161 -41.03 2.34 -31.30
C GLU A 161 -39.55 2.69 -31.51
N VAL A 162 -39.21 2.95 -32.77
CA VAL A 162 -37.88 3.42 -33.19
C VAL A 162 -38.01 4.88 -33.61
N LEU A 163 -37.32 5.75 -32.89
CA LEU A 163 -37.22 7.17 -33.18
C LEU A 163 -35.90 7.43 -33.91
N ASP A 164 -35.97 8.25 -34.95
CA ASP A 164 -34.84 8.58 -35.81
C ASP A 164 -34.50 10.07 -35.67
N PHE A 165 -33.30 10.36 -35.20
CA PHE A 165 -32.72 11.69 -35.03
C PHE A 165 -31.52 11.88 -35.98
N GLY A 166 -31.67 11.46 -37.24
CA GLY A 166 -30.66 11.62 -38.27
C GLY A 166 -29.66 10.47 -38.28
N ASP A 167 -28.49 10.66 -37.66
CA ASP A 167 -27.48 9.60 -37.53
C ASP A 167 -27.58 8.82 -36.20
N LEU A 168 -28.50 9.24 -35.32
CA LEU A 168 -28.80 8.62 -34.05
C LEU A 168 -30.19 7.97 -34.08
N ARG A 169 -30.23 6.68 -33.76
CA ARG A 169 -31.47 5.91 -33.60
C ARG A 169 -31.72 5.60 -32.15
N ILE A 170 -32.94 5.82 -31.67
CA ILE A 170 -33.36 5.54 -30.29
C ILE A 170 -34.51 4.54 -30.32
N ARG A 171 -34.40 3.44 -29.58
CA ARG A 171 -35.46 2.43 -29.45
C ARG A 171 -35.74 2.13 -27.98
N ASN A 172 -36.97 1.73 -27.66
CA ASN A 172 -37.37 1.37 -26.29
C ASN A 172 -37.80 -0.10 -26.19
N ILE A 173 -37.69 -0.68 -24.99
CA ILE A 173 -38.26 -2.00 -24.67
C ILE A 173 -38.88 -1.96 -23.26
N CYS A 174 -39.99 -2.67 -23.07
CA CYS A 174 -40.65 -2.78 -21.78
C CYS A 174 -39.85 -3.74 -20.88
N ASN A 175 -39.53 -3.27 -19.67
CA ASN A 175 -38.94 -4.06 -18.59
C ASN A 175 -40.04 -4.71 -17.75
N HIS A 176 -39.70 -5.76 -17.01
CA HIS A 176 -40.61 -6.34 -16.03
C HIS A 176 -40.52 -5.53 -14.73
N HIS A 177 -41.54 -4.70 -14.47
CA HIS A 177 -41.61 -3.82 -13.31
C HIS A 177 -43.08 -3.51 -12.98
N PRO A 178 -43.49 -3.43 -11.70
CA PRO A 178 -44.87 -3.06 -11.33
C PRO A 178 -45.26 -1.67 -11.88
N GLY A 179 -46.14 -1.64 -12.89
CA GLY A 179 -46.53 -0.39 -13.57
C GLY A 179 -45.78 -0.09 -14.87
N ASP A 180 -45.01 -1.06 -15.38
CA ASP A 180 -44.23 -1.05 -16.63
C ASP A 180 -43.14 0.03 -16.66
N ALA A 181 -41.87 -0.38 -16.66
CA ALA A 181 -40.72 0.51 -16.90
C ALA A 181 -40.16 0.28 -18.30
N TYR A 182 -39.43 1.25 -18.86
CA TYR A 182 -38.88 1.15 -20.22
C TYR A 182 -37.38 1.43 -20.27
N SER A 183 -36.63 0.51 -20.88
CA SER A 183 -35.22 0.71 -21.22
C SER A 183 -35.08 1.42 -22.57
N PHE A 184 -34.02 2.21 -22.73
CA PHE A 184 -33.71 2.90 -23.98
C PHE A 184 -32.36 2.47 -24.54
N ARG A 185 -32.29 2.31 -25.86
CA ARG A 185 -31.04 2.04 -26.59
C ARG A 185 -30.81 3.08 -27.66
N PHE A 186 -29.62 3.67 -27.64
CA PHE A 186 -29.14 4.71 -28.52
C PHE A 186 -28.08 4.10 -29.44
N GLU A 187 -28.24 4.25 -30.75
CA GLU A 187 -27.38 3.63 -31.76
C GLU A 187 -26.92 4.68 -32.78
N LYS A 188 -25.61 4.79 -32.97
CA LYS A 188 -24.99 5.70 -33.94
C LYS A 188 -23.80 5.03 -34.61
N GLY A 189 -23.91 4.74 -35.90
CA GLY A 189 -22.91 3.96 -36.64
C GLY A 189 -22.77 2.54 -36.06
N ASN A 190 -21.55 2.17 -35.63
CA ASN A 190 -21.26 0.90 -34.97
C ASN A 190 -21.25 0.99 -33.44
N LYS A 191 -21.76 2.10 -32.88
CA LYS A 191 -21.77 2.37 -31.45
C LYS A 191 -23.15 2.22 -30.85
N ALA A 192 -23.22 1.63 -29.67
CA ALA A 192 -24.47 1.43 -28.95
C ALA A 192 -24.33 1.72 -27.45
N PHE A 193 -25.26 2.53 -26.94
CA PHE A 193 -25.46 2.83 -25.53
C PHE A 193 -26.83 2.33 -25.08
N VAL A 194 -26.90 1.68 -23.92
CA VAL A 194 -28.15 1.19 -23.33
C VAL A 194 -28.33 1.70 -21.91
N TYR A 195 -29.52 2.23 -21.64
CA TYR A 195 -29.99 2.57 -20.30
C TYR A 195 -31.14 1.64 -19.92
N ALA A 196 -30.93 0.85 -18.87
CA ALA A 196 -31.89 -0.11 -18.35
C ALA A 196 -32.12 0.11 -16.84
N SER A 197 -33.08 0.98 -16.52
CA SER A 197 -33.54 1.21 -15.13
C SER A 197 -34.72 0.32 -14.76
N ASP A 198 -34.84 0.00 -13.48
CA ASP A 198 -36.02 -0.61 -12.86
C ASP A 198 -36.43 -1.86 -13.62
N ALA A 199 -35.43 -2.72 -13.88
CA ALA A 199 -35.61 -3.95 -14.61
C ALA A 199 -35.46 -5.13 -13.65
N SER A 200 -36.54 -5.89 -13.43
CA SER A 200 -36.46 -7.19 -12.76
C SER A 200 -36.38 -8.33 -13.78
N TYR A 201 -35.59 -9.34 -13.46
CA TYR A 201 -35.35 -10.50 -14.32
C TYR A 201 -35.54 -11.81 -13.54
N PRO A 202 -36.78 -12.16 -13.16
CA PRO A 202 -37.05 -13.30 -12.29
C PRO A 202 -36.81 -14.64 -13.00
N ASP A 203 -36.46 -15.65 -12.20
CA ASP A 203 -36.13 -17.00 -12.67
C ASP A 203 -37.27 -17.64 -13.46
N GLY A 204 -36.95 -18.21 -14.63
CA GLY A 204 -37.90 -18.92 -15.49
C GLY A 204 -38.67 -18.07 -16.50
N LYS A 205 -38.41 -16.75 -16.58
CA LYS A 205 -38.91 -15.90 -17.69
C LYS A 205 -37.97 -15.89 -18.89
N ASP A 206 -38.53 -15.58 -20.06
CA ASP A 206 -37.76 -15.49 -21.29
C ASP A 206 -36.92 -14.21 -21.33
N MET A 207 -35.62 -14.37 -21.09
CA MET A 207 -34.63 -13.29 -21.05
C MET A 207 -34.12 -12.86 -22.43
N ARG A 208 -34.46 -13.62 -23.48
CA ARG A 208 -33.96 -13.38 -24.85
C ARG A 208 -34.28 -11.97 -25.38
N PRO A 209 -35.46 -11.37 -25.14
CA PRO A 209 -35.74 -10.02 -25.61
C PRO A 209 -34.78 -8.97 -25.03
N ALA A 210 -34.48 -9.05 -23.73
CA ALA A 210 -33.55 -8.13 -23.07
C ALA A 210 -32.10 -8.36 -23.52
N LEU A 211 -31.66 -9.63 -23.62
CA LEU A 211 -30.33 -9.97 -24.13
C LEU A 211 -30.10 -9.47 -25.58
N ASN A 212 -31.10 -9.65 -26.45
CA ASN A 212 -31.07 -9.12 -27.82
C ASN A 212 -31.02 -7.58 -27.84
N PHE A 213 -31.67 -6.94 -26.88
CA PHE A 213 -31.64 -5.49 -26.74
C PHE A 213 -30.29 -4.98 -26.25
N PHE A 214 -29.56 -5.76 -25.45
CA PHE A 214 -28.24 -5.42 -24.89
C PHE A 214 -27.07 -5.80 -25.79
N THR A 215 -27.31 -6.63 -26.82
CA THR A 215 -26.26 -7.21 -27.66
C THR A 215 -25.27 -6.17 -28.21
N ASP A 216 -23.98 -6.45 -28.03
CA ASP A 216 -22.82 -5.67 -28.48
C ASP A 216 -22.83 -4.18 -28.06
N ALA A 217 -23.48 -3.84 -26.96
CA ALA A 217 -23.45 -2.48 -26.45
C ALA A 217 -22.02 -2.10 -25.99
N ASP A 218 -21.55 -0.91 -26.39
CA ASP A 218 -20.30 -0.36 -25.88
C ASP A 218 -20.43 0.05 -24.42
N LEU A 219 -21.64 0.46 -24.00
CA LEU A 219 -21.96 0.87 -22.63
C LEU A 219 -23.38 0.44 -22.26
N LEU A 220 -23.52 -0.24 -21.12
CA LEU A 220 -24.79 -0.59 -20.50
C LEU A 220 -24.84 0.01 -19.09
N ILE A 221 -25.77 0.94 -18.85
CA ILE A 221 -26.16 1.38 -17.51
C ILE A 221 -27.31 0.50 -17.05
N PHE A 222 -27.10 -0.22 -15.96
CA PHE A 222 -27.99 -1.26 -15.47
C PHE A 222 -28.35 -1.02 -14.01
N ASP A 223 -29.64 -1.04 -13.70
CA ASP A 223 -30.14 -0.99 -12.34
C ASP A 223 -29.80 -2.28 -11.57
N ALA A 224 -28.99 -2.10 -10.54
CA ALA A 224 -28.50 -3.16 -9.67
C ALA A 224 -28.69 -2.80 -8.20
N GLN A 225 -29.91 -2.41 -7.82
CA GLN A 225 -30.20 -1.93 -6.46
C GLN A 225 -29.89 -2.94 -5.34
N PHE A 226 -29.93 -4.25 -5.58
CA PHE A 226 -29.89 -5.26 -4.50
C PHE A 226 -28.66 -6.17 -4.52
N THR A 227 -28.24 -6.66 -3.34
CA THR A 227 -27.36 -7.84 -3.29
C THR A 227 -28.11 -9.09 -3.75
N GLN A 228 -27.40 -10.15 -4.15
CA GLN A 228 -28.05 -11.40 -4.59
C GLN A 228 -29.02 -11.96 -3.54
N ARG A 229 -28.67 -11.87 -2.25
CA ARG A 229 -29.53 -12.35 -1.16
C ARG A 229 -30.80 -11.53 -0.98
N GLU A 230 -30.73 -10.22 -1.21
CA GLU A 230 -31.90 -9.34 -1.11
C GLU A 230 -32.79 -9.44 -2.34
N SER A 231 -32.20 -9.69 -3.53
CA SER A 231 -32.95 -9.95 -4.75
C SER A 231 -33.87 -11.18 -4.60
N ASP A 232 -33.41 -12.22 -3.90
CA ASP A 232 -34.20 -13.42 -3.62
C ASP A 232 -35.33 -13.16 -2.59
N GLU A 233 -35.16 -12.19 -1.68
CA GLU A 233 -36.15 -11.81 -0.66
C GLU A 233 -37.16 -10.76 -1.17
N LYS A 234 -36.81 -9.99 -2.20
CA LYS A 234 -37.57 -8.84 -2.75
C LYS A 234 -37.96 -9.01 -4.24
N GLU A 235 -38.19 -10.23 -4.68
CA GLU A 235 -38.41 -10.62 -6.10
C GLU A 235 -39.46 -9.77 -6.86
N ASP A 236 -40.45 -9.18 -6.16
CA ASP A 236 -41.55 -8.39 -6.75
C ASP A 236 -41.35 -6.86 -6.72
N TRP A 237 -40.19 -6.36 -6.29
CA TRP A 237 -39.96 -4.91 -6.10
C TRP A 237 -39.42 -4.19 -7.33
N GLY A 238 -39.07 -4.91 -8.40
CA GLY A 238 -38.77 -4.31 -9.70
C GLY A 238 -37.29 -4.02 -10.00
N HIS A 239 -36.37 -4.36 -9.10
CA HIS A 239 -34.92 -4.14 -9.26
C HIS A 239 -34.13 -5.46 -9.31
N SER A 240 -32.91 -5.42 -9.87
CA SER A 240 -32.07 -6.60 -10.09
C SER A 240 -30.81 -6.60 -9.21
N SER A 241 -30.12 -7.74 -9.16
CA SER A 241 -28.82 -7.84 -8.51
C SER A 241 -27.68 -7.49 -9.46
N SER A 242 -26.54 -7.09 -8.90
CA SER A 242 -25.31 -6.86 -9.67
C SER A 242 -24.82 -8.12 -10.40
N PHE A 243 -25.15 -9.31 -9.91
CA PHE A 243 -24.77 -10.58 -10.52
C PHE A 243 -25.60 -10.86 -11.78
N VAL A 244 -26.90 -10.56 -11.74
CA VAL A 244 -27.77 -10.64 -12.91
C VAL A 244 -27.31 -9.65 -13.98
N GLY A 245 -27.00 -8.41 -13.60
CA GLY A 245 -26.45 -7.41 -14.52
C GLY A 245 -25.14 -7.88 -15.20
N MET A 246 -24.23 -8.46 -14.41
CA MET A 246 -22.97 -9.04 -14.92
C MET A 246 -23.22 -10.22 -15.87
N GLU A 247 -24.11 -11.14 -15.52
CA GLU A 247 -24.46 -12.29 -16.38
C GLU A 247 -25.06 -11.82 -17.72
N MET A 248 -26.01 -10.89 -17.68
CA MET A 248 -26.63 -10.35 -18.90
C MET A 248 -25.62 -9.61 -19.77
N ALA A 249 -24.74 -8.80 -19.17
CA ALA A 249 -23.71 -8.07 -19.89
C ALA A 249 -22.71 -9.03 -20.58
N GLN A 250 -22.29 -10.09 -19.88
CA GLN A 250 -21.37 -11.09 -20.42
C GLN A 250 -22.00 -11.89 -21.56
N GLN A 251 -23.25 -12.32 -21.41
CA GLN A 251 -23.98 -13.05 -22.45
C GLN A 251 -24.27 -12.20 -23.69
N ALA A 252 -24.53 -10.91 -23.50
CA ALA A 252 -24.80 -9.96 -24.57
C ALA A 252 -23.54 -9.38 -25.24
N GLY A 253 -22.33 -9.70 -24.76
CA GLY A 253 -21.10 -9.17 -25.34
C GLY A 253 -20.88 -7.67 -25.08
N VAL A 254 -21.41 -7.16 -23.97
CA VAL A 254 -21.26 -5.75 -23.58
C VAL A 254 -19.81 -5.45 -23.23
N LYS A 255 -19.31 -4.26 -23.60
CA LYS A 255 -17.92 -3.87 -23.28
C LYS A 255 -17.80 -3.29 -21.86
N ASN A 256 -18.69 -2.36 -21.50
CA ASN A 256 -18.69 -1.67 -20.22
C ASN A 256 -20.06 -1.79 -19.55
N LEU A 257 -20.08 -2.27 -18.30
CA LEU A 257 -21.26 -2.36 -17.44
C LEU A 257 -21.13 -1.35 -16.29
N VAL A 258 -22.11 -0.47 -16.17
CA VAL A 258 -22.24 0.51 -15.10
C VAL A 258 -23.40 0.12 -14.20
N LEU A 259 -23.10 -0.19 -12.94
CA LEU A 259 -24.08 -0.49 -11.91
C LEU A 259 -24.66 0.83 -11.38
N PHE A 260 -25.98 0.94 -11.40
CA PHE A 260 -26.73 2.18 -11.17
C PHE A 260 -27.91 1.94 -10.21
N HIS A 261 -28.46 3.02 -9.65
CA HIS A 261 -29.61 3.03 -8.73
C HIS A 261 -29.39 2.18 -7.44
N PRO A 262 -28.34 2.44 -6.65
CA PRO A 262 -28.14 1.70 -5.40
C PRO A 262 -29.23 2.01 -4.36
N ASP A 263 -29.45 1.10 -3.40
CA ASP A 263 -30.34 1.38 -2.27
C ASP A 263 -29.83 2.63 -1.50
N PRO A 264 -30.68 3.65 -1.25
CA PRO A 264 -30.26 4.88 -0.56
C PRO A 264 -29.71 4.68 0.85
N THR A 265 -29.89 3.50 1.44
CA THR A 265 -29.34 3.15 2.76
C THR A 265 -27.94 2.55 2.71
N TYR A 266 -27.45 2.16 1.53
CA TYR A 266 -26.11 1.61 1.37
C TYR A 266 -25.05 2.67 1.59
N THR A 267 -24.02 2.26 2.35
CA THR A 267 -22.83 3.08 2.52
C THR A 267 -21.87 2.88 1.35
N ASP A 268 -20.93 3.80 1.19
CA ASP A 268 -19.86 3.67 0.21
C ASP A 268 -19.06 2.35 0.38
N ASP A 269 -18.90 1.86 1.61
CA ASP A 269 -18.28 0.56 1.89
C ASP A 269 -19.14 -0.62 1.39
N ASP A 270 -20.46 -0.53 1.50
CA ASP A 270 -21.39 -1.55 1.00
C ASP A 270 -21.36 -1.62 -0.53
N LEU A 271 -21.33 -0.47 -1.20
CA LEU A 271 -21.23 -0.37 -2.65
C LEU A 271 -19.89 -0.92 -3.17
N GLN A 272 -18.79 -0.58 -2.49
CA GLN A 272 -17.47 -1.14 -2.78
C GLN A 272 -17.48 -2.67 -2.68
N LYS A 273 -18.13 -3.22 -1.65
CA LYS A 273 -18.27 -4.66 -1.48
C LYS A 273 -19.10 -5.32 -2.58
N ILE A 274 -20.20 -4.69 -3.01
CA ILE A 274 -21.02 -5.17 -4.13
C ILE A 274 -20.17 -5.28 -5.42
N LEU A 275 -19.35 -4.27 -5.71
CA LEU A 275 -18.46 -4.29 -6.86
C LEU A 275 -17.42 -5.41 -6.76
N GLU A 276 -16.77 -5.56 -5.61
CA GLU A 276 -15.78 -6.62 -5.37
C GLU A 276 -16.37 -8.02 -5.53
N ASP A 277 -17.56 -8.25 -4.97
CA ASP A 277 -18.23 -9.54 -5.06
C ASP A 277 -18.70 -9.84 -6.50
N THR A 278 -19.09 -8.81 -7.26
CA THR A 278 -19.44 -8.94 -8.69
C THR A 278 -18.23 -9.30 -9.54
N LEU A 279 -17.06 -8.70 -9.28
CA LEU A 279 -15.81 -9.02 -9.97
C LEU A 279 -15.33 -10.44 -9.64
N LYS A 280 -15.47 -10.89 -8.38
CA LYS A 280 -15.18 -12.28 -8.00
C LYS A 280 -16.12 -13.26 -8.72
N PHE A 281 -17.40 -12.93 -8.82
CA PHE A 281 -18.38 -13.73 -9.55
C PHE A 281 -18.00 -13.89 -11.04
N GLN A 282 -17.64 -12.79 -11.71
CA GLN A 282 -17.16 -12.81 -13.10
C GLN A 282 -15.94 -13.76 -13.28
N GLN A 283 -14.93 -13.63 -12.42
CA GLN A 283 -13.71 -14.45 -12.48
C GLN A 283 -13.99 -15.94 -12.30
N ASN A 284 -14.93 -16.29 -11.42
CA ASN A 284 -15.26 -17.67 -11.10
C ASN A 284 -16.14 -18.34 -12.18
N GLN A 285 -17.12 -17.62 -12.73
CA GLN A 285 -18.12 -18.20 -13.62
C GLN A 285 -17.73 -18.19 -15.10
N TYR A 286 -16.92 -17.21 -15.53
CA TYR A 286 -16.51 -17.06 -16.94
C TYR A 286 -14.98 -17.05 -17.14
N PRO A 287 -14.26 -18.11 -16.72
CA PRO A 287 -12.80 -18.17 -16.90
C PRO A 287 -12.43 -18.19 -18.39
N GLY A 288 -11.86 -17.09 -18.89
CA GLY A 288 -11.32 -16.98 -20.26
C GLY A 288 -12.22 -16.28 -21.29
N ALA A 289 -13.39 -15.77 -20.91
CA ALA A 289 -14.15 -14.85 -21.77
C ALA A 289 -13.51 -13.44 -21.77
N PRO A 290 -13.68 -12.62 -22.83
CA PRO A 290 -13.29 -11.21 -22.79
C PRO A 290 -14.00 -10.54 -21.59
N PRO A 291 -13.26 -9.91 -20.66
CA PRO A 291 -13.87 -9.36 -19.47
C PRO A 291 -14.71 -8.13 -19.84
N VAL A 292 -16.01 -8.16 -19.47
CA VAL A 292 -16.81 -6.93 -19.36
C VAL A 292 -16.19 -6.07 -18.26
N GLN A 293 -15.96 -4.79 -18.55
CA GLN A 293 -15.47 -3.85 -17.54
C GLN A 293 -16.65 -3.39 -16.66
N VAL A 294 -16.63 -3.73 -15.37
CA VAL A 294 -17.70 -3.40 -14.41
C VAL A 294 -17.30 -2.19 -13.55
N MET A 295 -18.23 -1.27 -13.33
CA MET A 295 -18.02 -0.08 -12.48
C MET A 295 -19.34 0.37 -11.83
N ILE A 296 -19.25 1.20 -10.79
CA ILE A 296 -20.40 1.84 -10.13
C ILE A 296 -20.59 3.24 -10.71
N ALA A 297 -21.83 3.63 -10.98
CA ALA A 297 -22.17 4.98 -11.45
C ALA A 297 -21.80 6.04 -10.41
N GLN A 298 -21.24 7.15 -10.87
CA GLN A 298 -20.90 8.30 -10.04
C GLN A 298 -21.50 9.59 -10.59
N GLU A 299 -21.80 10.54 -9.71
CA GLU A 299 -22.26 11.86 -10.13
C GLU A 299 -21.21 12.55 -11.02
N GLY A 300 -21.65 13.02 -12.19
CA GLY A 300 -20.77 13.70 -13.16
C GLY A 300 -19.84 12.79 -13.96
N GLN A 301 -19.92 11.46 -13.81
CA GLN A 301 -19.12 10.52 -14.60
C GLN A 301 -19.45 10.60 -16.10
N THR A 302 -18.42 10.60 -16.96
CA THR A 302 -18.55 10.79 -18.42
C THR A 302 -17.88 9.65 -19.21
N PHE A 303 -18.47 9.26 -20.34
CA PHE A 303 -17.96 8.23 -21.27
C PHE A 303 -17.91 8.73 -22.72
N ASP A 304 -16.79 8.52 -23.43
CA ASP A 304 -16.65 8.81 -24.87
C ASP A 304 -16.65 7.51 -25.68
N LEU A 305 -17.55 7.43 -26.66
CA LEU A 305 -17.76 6.24 -27.49
C LEU A 305 -17.20 6.38 -28.93
N THR A 306 -16.48 7.44 -29.29
CA THR A 306 -15.93 7.69 -30.66
C THR A 306 -14.63 6.89 -30.97
N PRO A 307 -14.30 6.55 -32.25
CA PRO A 307 -13.09 5.75 -32.59
C PRO A 307 -11.78 6.57 -32.75
N PRO A 308 -10.58 5.98 -32.48
CA PRO A 308 -9.26 6.62 -32.69
C PRO A 308 -8.78 6.69 -34.16
N GLN A 309 -7.90 7.64 -34.52
CA GLN A 309 -7.34 7.82 -35.89
C GLN A 309 -5.95 7.15 -36.12
N THR A 310 -5.54 6.96 -37.39
CA THR A 310 -4.43 6.10 -37.89
C THR A 310 -3.03 6.76 -37.93
N ALA A 311 -1.94 5.98 -37.82
CA ALA A 311 -0.54 6.46 -37.84
C ALA A 311 0.12 6.53 -39.24
N GLN A 312 0.78 7.65 -39.61
CA GLN A 312 1.46 7.87 -40.91
C GLN A 312 3.01 7.69 -40.84
N VAL A 313 3.66 7.26 -41.93
CA VAL A 313 5.14 7.05 -42.00
C VAL A 313 5.83 8.09 -42.91
N GLN A 314 6.92 8.70 -42.43
CA GLN A 314 7.74 9.68 -43.18
C GLN A 314 9.24 9.33 -43.13
N LYS A 315 9.91 9.15 -44.28
CA LYS A 315 11.37 8.99 -44.36
C LYS A 315 12.09 10.34 -44.34
N VAL A 316 13.20 10.45 -43.59
CA VAL A 316 14.01 11.68 -43.52
C VAL A 316 15.08 11.68 -44.62
N PRO A 317 15.10 12.66 -45.55
CA PRO A 317 16.11 12.71 -46.62
C PRO A 317 17.54 12.84 -46.06
N GLY A 318 18.45 11.95 -46.48
CA GLY A 318 19.86 11.98 -46.09
C GLY A 318 20.17 11.45 -44.68
N SER A 319 19.24 10.74 -44.04
CA SER A 319 19.41 10.09 -42.73
C SER A 319 18.91 8.64 -42.79
N GLN A 320 19.48 7.75 -41.97
CA GLN A 320 18.95 6.39 -41.76
C GLN A 320 17.74 6.35 -40.79
N ALA A 321 17.14 7.50 -40.47
CA ALA A 321 16.02 7.63 -39.55
C ALA A 321 14.64 7.64 -40.25
N ALA A 322 13.68 6.92 -39.69
CA ALA A 322 12.26 6.95 -40.07
C ALA A 322 11.41 7.62 -38.99
N ILE A 323 10.38 8.38 -39.40
CA ILE A 323 9.43 9.04 -38.50
C ILE A 323 8.06 8.36 -38.62
N LEU A 324 7.48 7.94 -37.49
CA LEU A 324 6.13 7.38 -37.38
C LEU A 324 5.23 8.40 -36.65
N LYS A 325 4.04 8.70 -37.19
CA LYS A 325 3.15 9.78 -36.72
C LYS A 325 1.75 9.26 -36.35
N PRO A 326 1.56 8.68 -35.15
CA PRO A 326 0.24 8.38 -34.60
C PRO A 326 -0.59 9.64 -34.32
N SER A 327 -1.93 9.52 -34.34
CA SER A 327 -2.86 10.62 -34.06
C SER A 327 -4.05 10.18 -33.21
N GLY A 328 -4.65 11.11 -32.45
CA GLY A 328 -5.85 10.84 -31.62
C GLY A 328 -5.56 9.98 -30.38
N ILE A 329 -6.42 9.00 -30.10
CA ILE A 329 -6.25 8.07 -28.96
C ILE A 329 -5.27 6.97 -29.34
N PHE A 330 -4.17 6.85 -28.60
CA PHE A 330 -3.16 5.82 -28.79
C PHE A 330 -3.50 4.59 -27.93
N ASP A 331 -4.06 3.56 -28.56
CA ASP A 331 -4.48 2.30 -27.94
C ASP A 331 -3.65 1.09 -28.45
N GLU A 332 -4.01 -0.13 -28.04
CA GLU A 332 -3.29 -1.35 -28.45
C GLU A 332 -3.35 -1.58 -29.96
N HIS A 333 -4.40 -1.09 -30.62
CA HIS A 333 -4.55 -1.21 -32.08
C HIS A 333 -3.54 -0.31 -32.80
N VAL A 334 -3.44 0.96 -32.41
CA VAL A 334 -2.43 1.91 -32.95
C VAL A 334 -1.02 1.38 -32.72
N ALA A 335 -0.76 0.80 -31.53
CA ALA A 335 0.53 0.17 -31.24
C ALA A 335 0.84 -1.03 -32.12
N THR A 336 -0.16 -1.89 -32.41
CA THR A 336 -0.01 -3.05 -33.30
C THR A 336 0.28 -2.60 -34.74
N GLN A 337 -0.36 -1.54 -35.21
CA GLN A 337 -0.12 -0.98 -36.54
C GLN A 337 1.31 -0.43 -36.67
N LEU A 338 1.80 0.32 -35.68
CA LEU A 338 3.18 0.81 -35.68
C LEU A 338 4.19 -0.32 -35.74
N ARG A 339 3.88 -1.45 -35.11
CA ARG A 339 4.72 -2.66 -35.09
C ARG A 339 4.82 -3.30 -36.47
N GLU A 340 3.72 -3.38 -37.20
CA GLU A 340 3.68 -3.87 -38.58
C GLU A 340 4.45 -2.95 -39.53
N GLN A 341 4.25 -1.63 -39.41
CA GLN A 341 4.99 -0.63 -40.18
C GLN A 341 6.50 -0.70 -39.92
N LEU A 342 6.90 -0.88 -38.65
CA LEU A 342 8.30 -1.05 -38.28
C LEU A 342 8.89 -2.33 -38.86
N ALA A 343 8.14 -3.44 -38.83
CA ALA A 343 8.58 -4.70 -39.42
C ALA A 343 8.76 -4.62 -40.94
N GLU A 344 7.95 -3.84 -41.65
CA GLU A 344 8.14 -3.56 -43.08
C GLU A 344 9.34 -2.65 -43.35
N LEU A 345 9.55 -1.63 -42.53
CA LEU A 345 10.72 -0.74 -42.63
C LEU A 345 12.03 -1.52 -42.46
N VAL A 346 12.11 -2.41 -41.47
CA VAL A 346 13.28 -3.26 -41.19
C VAL A 346 13.56 -4.26 -42.32
N LYS A 347 12.54 -4.73 -43.05
CA LYS A 347 12.72 -5.67 -44.17
C LYS A 347 13.27 -5.00 -45.44
N ASN A 348 12.94 -3.72 -45.66
CA ASN A 348 13.14 -3.04 -46.96
C ASN A 348 14.35 -2.09 -47.02
N ASP A 349 14.94 -1.71 -45.88
CA ASP A 349 16.12 -0.85 -45.80
C ASP A 349 16.89 -1.17 -44.50
N ALA A 350 18.21 -0.99 -44.49
CA ALA A 350 18.99 -0.94 -43.26
C ALA A 350 18.77 0.40 -42.53
N THR A 351 17.52 0.73 -42.17
CA THR A 351 17.21 1.89 -41.34
C THR A 351 17.64 1.60 -39.90
N ALA A 352 18.61 2.37 -39.40
CA ALA A 352 19.19 2.18 -38.08
C ALA A 352 18.44 2.93 -36.95
N GLN A 353 17.48 3.80 -37.25
CA GLN A 353 16.89 4.71 -36.24
C GLN A 353 15.41 5.00 -36.48
N VAL A 354 14.62 5.10 -35.41
CA VAL A 354 13.16 5.37 -35.47
C VAL A 354 12.79 6.49 -34.51
N VAL A 355 11.99 7.44 -34.98
CA VAL A 355 11.38 8.48 -34.14
C VAL A 355 9.86 8.33 -34.23
N ILE A 356 9.18 8.21 -33.10
CA ILE A 356 7.71 8.23 -33.04
C ILE A 356 7.30 9.64 -32.60
N ASP A 357 6.67 10.36 -33.52
CA ASP A 357 6.19 11.73 -33.34
C ASP A 357 4.80 11.70 -32.68
N MET A 358 4.77 12.05 -31.41
CA MET A 358 3.60 12.02 -30.53
C MET A 358 2.84 13.36 -30.53
N THR A 359 3.21 14.31 -31.40
CA THR A 359 2.66 15.67 -31.39
C THR A 359 1.15 15.71 -31.65
N GLU A 360 0.62 14.74 -32.42
CA GLU A 360 -0.80 14.64 -32.76
C GLU A 360 -1.56 13.60 -31.89
N VAL A 361 -0.92 13.06 -30.85
CA VAL A 361 -1.55 12.12 -29.91
C VAL A 361 -2.21 12.91 -28.77
N GLU A 362 -3.54 12.83 -28.70
CA GLU A 362 -4.35 13.55 -27.71
C GLU A 362 -4.39 12.79 -26.38
N MET A 363 -4.52 11.47 -26.43
CA MET A 363 -4.64 10.60 -25.26
C MET A 363 -3.86 9.30 -25.49
N LEU A 364 -3.10 8.84 -24.49
CA LEU A 364 -2.42 7.55 -24.51
C LEU A 364 -3.11 6.59 -23.54
N GLN A 365 -3.70 5.51 -24.04
CA GLN A 365 -4.33 4.48 -23.20
C GLN A 365 -3.28 3.52 -22.64
N VAL A 366 -3.62 2.87 -21.50
CA VAL A 366 -2.75 1.86 -20.87
C VAL A 366 -2.44 0.70 -21.82
N ALA A 367 -3.42 0.22 -22.58
CA ALA A 367 -3.23 -0.84 -23.57
C ALA A 367 -2.31 -0.41 -24.73
N GLY A 368 -2.42 0.85 -25.17
CA GLY A 368 -1.53 1.43 -26.18
C GLY A 368 -0.11 1.63 -25.68
N LEU A 369 0.06 2.08 -24.44
CA LEU A 369 1.36 2.16 -23.78
C LEU A 369 2.01 0.77 -23.65
N ARG A 370 1.25 -0.26 -23.25
CA ARG A 370 1.72 -1.65 -23.24
C ARG A 370 2.16 -2.11 -24.63
N GLY A 371 1.39 -1.78 -25.65
CA GLY A 371 1.75 -2.07 -27.04
C GLY A 371 3.01 -1.35 -27.51
N LEU A 372 3.17 -0.07 -27.15
CA LEU A 372 4.37 0.73 -27.44
C LEU A 372 5.60 0.10 -26.76
N VAL A 373 5.48 -0.26 -25.48
CA VAL A 373 6.52 -0.99 -24.72
C VAL A 373 6.86 -2.33 -25.38
N LYS A 374 5.86 -3.09 -25.81
CA LYS A 374 6.04 -4.36 -26.52
C LYS A 374 6.79 -4.16 -27.85
N LEU A 375 6.41 -3.16 -28.63
CA LEU A 375 7.09 -2.77 -29.86
C LEU A 375 8.57 -2.42 -29.59
N ARG A 376 8.86 -1.68 -28.52
CA ARG A 376 10.24 -1.37 -28.10
C ARG A 376 11.01 -2.62 -27.68
N LYS A 377 10.38 -3.55 -26.95
CA LYS A 377 10.98 -4.83 -26.53
C LYS A 377 11.31 -5.75 -27.71
N GLU A 378 10.45 -5.80 -28.72
CA GLU A 378 10.66 -6.61 -29.93
C GLU A 378 11.81 -6.09 -30.80
N HIS A 379 12.14 -4.80 -30.68
CA HIS A 379 13.13 -4.11 -31.52
C HIS A 379 14.24 -3.39 -30.72
N GLN A 380 14.78 -4.04 -29.68
CA GLN A 380 15.81 -3.47 -28.79
C GLN A 380 17.09 -3.02 -29.51
N SER A 381 17.46 -3.68 -30.61
CA SER A 381 18.65 -3.37 -31.41
C SER A 381 18.51 -2.10 -32.27
N ILE A 382 17.29 -1.55 -32.41
CA ILE A 382 17.02 -0.36 -33.20
C ILE A 382 16.90 0.84 -32.25
N PRO A 383 17.79 1.84 -32.32
CA PRO A 383 17.61 3.12 -31.66
C PRO A 383 16.23 3.73 -31.92
N MET A 384 15.44 3.94 -30.86
CA MET A 384 14.09 4.49 -30.93
C MET A 384 13.93 5.66 -29.96
N ALA A 385 13.22 6.70 -30.39
CA ALA A 385 12.91 7.88 -29.57
C ALA A 385 11.44 8.29 -29.76
N LEU A 386 10.85 8.87 -28.72
CA LEU A 386 9.58 9.59 -28.82
C LEU A 386 9.85 11.08 -28.95
N ALA A 387 9.03 11.77 -29.72
CA ALA A 387 9.19 13.20 -29.97
C ALA A 387 7.86 13.93 -29.77
N GLY A 388 7.89 15.07 -29.07
CA GLY A 388 6.76 15.98 -28.95
C GLY A 388 5.49 15.44 -28.26
N PRO A 389 5.53 14.57 -27.24
CA PRO A 389 4.30 14.19 -26.54
C PRO A 389 3.66 15.39 -25.85
N SER A 390 2.32 15.41 -25.77
CA SER A 390 1.58 16.37 -24.94
C SER A 390 1.89 16.17 -23.46
N ILE A 391 1.62 17.18 -22.62
CA ILE A 391 1.89 17.12 -21.17
C ILE A 391 1.16 15.93 -20.51
N ASN A 392 -0.06 15.62 -20.95
CA ASN A 392 -0.87 14.51 -20.43
C ASN A 392 -0.29 13.16 -20.84
N VAL A 393 0.18 13.03 -22.09
CA VAL A 393 0.83 11.80 -22.57
C VAL A 393 2.16 11.60 -21.85
N GLN A 394 2.94 12.67 -21.65
CA GLN A 394 4.20 12.62 -20.91
C GLN A 394 3.97 12.22 -19.45
N GLN A 395 2.99 12.83 -18.78
CA GLN A 395 2.58 12.48 -17.42
C GLN A 395 2.10 11.04 -17.33
N LEU A 396 1.38 10.52 -18.32
CA LEU A 396 0.92 9.14 -18.30
C LEU A 396 2.09 8.14 -18.48
N ILE A 397 3.04 8.45 -19.37
CA ILE A 397 4.29 7.67 -19.51
C ILE A 397 5.11 7.72 -18.21
N GLU A 398 5.12 8.86 -17.51
CA GLU A 398 5.77 9.09 -16.22
C GLU A 398 5.11 8.36 -15.06
N LEU A 399 3.79 8.47 -14.94
CA LEU A 399 2.97 7.81 -13.93
C LEU A 399 3.04 6.29 -14.09
N ALA A 400 3.03 5.79 -15.32
CA ALA A 400 3.19 4.38 -15.63
C ALA A 400 4.64 3.86 -15.48
N GLY A 401 5.61 4.73 -15.17
CA GLY A 401 6.99 4.33 -14.91
C GLY A 401 7.77 3.90 -16.15
N TYR A 402 7.37 4.38 -17.35
CA TYR A 402 8.00 4.05 -18.63
C TYR A 402 8.79 5.20 -19.25
N LEU A 403 9.01 6.32 -18.54
CA LEU A 403 9.90 7.40 -18.98
C LEU A 403 11.31 6.88 -19.36
N ASP A 404 11.77 5.82 -18.70
CA ASP A 404 13.09 5.23 -18.93
C ASP A 404 13.11 4.24 -20.12
N PHE A 405 11.93 3.87 -20.65
CA PHE A 405 11.79 2.92 -21.75
C PHE A 405 11.94 3.58 -23.13
N PHE A 406 11.67 4.89 -23.18
CA PHE A 406 11.70 5.70 -24.37
C PHE A 406 12.54 6.96 -24.14
N ALA A 407 13.51 7.21 -25.02
CA ALA A 407 14.15 8.51 -25.04
C ALA A 407 13.15 9.54 -25.58
N ILE A 408 12.59 10.37 -24.69
CA ILE A 408 11.59 11.39 -25.02
C ILE A 408 12.29 12.73 -25.27
N TYR A 409 11.98 13.36 -26.39
CA TYR A 409 12.49 14.68 -26.73
C TYR A 409 11.36 15.65 -27.02
N SER A 410 11.61 16.93 -26.77
CA SER A 410 10.63 18.01 -26.98
C SER A 410 10.20 18.19 -28.43
N SER A 411 10.98 17.68 -29.39
CA SER A 411 10.65 17.75 -30.82
C SER A 411 11.33 16.64 -31.60
N VAL A 412 10.82 16.36 -32.81
CA VAL A 412 11.43 15.42 -33.75
C VAL A 412 12.87 15.84 -34.09
N HIS A 413 13.13 17.15 -34.18
CA HIS A 413 14.47 17.67 -34.45
C HIS A 413 15.47 17.34 -33.32
N ALA A 414 15.06 17.50 -32.06
CA ALA A 414 15.88 17.17 -30.90
C ALA A 414 16.19 15.67 -30.84
N ALA A 415 15.18 14.82 -31.08
CA ALA A 415 15.35 13.37 -31.14
C ALA A 415 16.38 12.94 -32.19
N LEU A 416 16.30 13.51 -33.40
CA LEU A 416 17.23 13.20 -34.49
C LEU A 416 18.66 13.65 -34.20
N ASN A 417 18.87 14.80 -33.53
CA ASN A 417 20.21 15.27 -33.17
C ASN A 417 20.86 14.41 -32.09
N ALA A 418 20.10 13.99 -31.07
CA ALA A 418 20.59 13.08 -30.04
C ALA A 418 20.99 11.73 -30.65
N LEU A 419 20.17 11.19 -31.56
CA LEU A 419 20.45 9.96 -32.28
C LEU A 419 21.72 10.04 -33.16
N LYS A 420 22.00 11.19 -33.80
CA LYS A 420 23.24 11.41 -34.57
C LYS A 420 24.51 11.45 -33.72
N THR A 421 24.42 11.98 -32.49
CA THR A 421 25.57 12.07 -31.57
C THR A 421 26.02 10.68 -31.09
N ARG A 422 25.13 9.67 -31.16
CA ARG A 422 25.34 8.27 -30.75
C ARG A 422 26.29 7.46 -31.66
N GLU A 423 26.54 7.88 -32.90
CA GLU A 423 27.40 7.14 -33.85
C GLU A 423 28.91 7.41 -33.69
N THR A 424 29.31 8.40 -32.87
CA THR A 424 30.70 8.92 -32.83
C THR A 424 31.53 8.59 -31.58
N LEU A 425 31.04 7.76 -30.64
CA LEU A 425 31.75 7.47 -29.37
C LEU A 425 32.88 6.43 -29.49
N HIS A 426 34.02 6.81 -30.08
CA HIS A 426 35.31 6.13 -29.89
C HIS A 426 36.05 6.74 -28.68
N LEU A 427 35.78 6.22 -27.48
CA LEU A 427 36.24 6.75 -26.18
C LEU A 427 37.71 6.47 -25.78
N PRO A 428 38.34 5.33 -26.14
CA PRO A 428 39.74 5.07 -25.79
C PRO A 428 40.70 6.18 -26.25
N GLY A 429 41.51 6.69 -25.32
CA GLY A 429 42.46 7.79 -25.56
C GLY A 429 41.89 9.20 -25.34
N GLN A 430 40.57 9.35 -25.12
CA GLN A 430 39.98 10.63 -24.76
C GLN A 430 40.28 11.00 -23.29
N ILE A 431 40.33 12.31 -23.03
CA ILE A 431 40.47 12.86 -21.67
C ILE A 431 39.15 13.52 -21.29
N LEU A 432 38.47 12.96 -20.29
CA LEU A 432 37.24 13.51 -19.72
C LEU A 432 37.57 14.52 -18.63
N LYS A 433 36.86 15.65 -18.63
CA LYS A 433 37.02 16.76 -17.67
C LYS A 433 38.47 17.27 -17.55
N ASN A 434 39.27 17.09 -18.61
CA ASN A 434 40.72 17.34 -18.60
C ASN A 434 41.49 16.61 -17.47
N ARG A 435 40.93 15.53 -16.91
CA ARG A 435 41.45 14.82 -15.74
C ARG A 435 41.55 13.31 -15.95
N TYR A 436 40.54 12.68 -16.51
CA TYR A 436 40.48 11.22 -16.61
C TYR A 436 40.82 10.78 -18.02
N LYS A 437 42.00 10.17 -18.20
CA LYS A 437 42.40 9.60 -19.48
C LYS A 437 41.81 8.20 -19.60
N VAL A 438 40.81 8.04 -20.45
CA VAL A 438 40.13 6.76 -20.70
C VAL A 438 41.05 5.85 -21.51
N GLU A 439 41.24 4.62 -21.05
CA GLU A 439 42.15 3.65 -21.68
C GLU A 439 41.36 2.52 -22.35
N GLN A 440 41.14 1.43 -21.63
CA GLN A 440 40.51 0.22 -22.15
C GLN A 440 39.19 -0.08 -21.44
N LYS A 441 38.24 -0.66 -22.17
CA LYS A 441 37.00 -1.17 -21.58
C LYS A 441 37.30 -2.38 -20.70
N ILE A 442 36.81 -2.37 -19.46
CA ILE A 442 36.98 -3.45 -18.49
C ILE A 442 35.68 -4.18 -18.16
N GLY A 443 34.53 -3.56 -18.42
CA GLY A 443 33.23 -4.19 -18.23
C GLY A 443 32.10 -3.45 -18.93
N GLU A 444 30.98 -4.11 -19.10
CA GLU A 444 29.74 -3.53 -19.61
C GLU A 444 28.56 -4.02 -18.77
N GLY A 445 27.73 -3.08 -18.34
CA GLY A 445 26.54 -3.36 -17.54
C GLY A 445 25.34 -2.56 -18.04
N HIS A 446 24.19 -2.74 -17.38
CA HIS A 446 22.95 -2.08 -17.77
C HIS A 446 22.99 -0.55 -17.59
N LEU A 447 23.65 -0.08 -16.53
CA LEU A 447 23.88 1.35 -16.30
C LEU A 447 24.83 1.97 -17.33
N GLY A 448 25.61 1.17 -18.05
CA GLY A 448 26.56 1.63 -19.05
C GLY A 448 27.89 0.88 -19.01
N THR A 449 28.93 1.47 -19.61
CA THR A 449 30.21 0.81 -19.84
C THR A 449 31.26 1.28 -18.85
N VAL A 450 32.03 0.35 -18.28
CA VAL A 450 33.13 0.65 -17.35
C VAL A 450 34.47 0.54 -18.09
N PHE A 451 35.30 1.58 -17.96
CA PHE A 451 36.63 1.68 -18.52
C PHE A 451 37.68 1.78 -17.43
N ASN A 452 38.84 1.16 -17.65
CA ASN A 452 40.05 1.55 -16.95
C ASN A 452 40.48 2.94 -17.44
N ALA A 453 40.90 3.79 -16.52
CA ALA A 453 41.40 5.11 -16.82
C ALA A 453 42.50 5.51 -15.85
N THR A 454 43.25 6.54 -16.21
CA THR A 454 44.23 7.17 -15.32
C THR A 454 43.71 8.54 -14.90
N ASP A 455 43.62 8.80 -13.59
CA ASP A 455 43.44 10.15 -13.05
C ASP A 455 44.75 10.92 -13.21
N LEU A 456 44.79 11.87 -14.15
CA LEU A 456 45.99 12.63 -14.49
C LEU A 456 46.42 13.61 -13.39
N GLN A 457 45.55 13.93 -12.43
CA GLN A 457 45.91 14.79 -11.30
C GLN A 457 46.62 14.00 -10.19
N GLN A 458 46.12 12.81 -9.87
CA GLN A 458 46.68 11.96 -8.82
C GLN A 458 47.69 10.93 -9.35
N ASN A 459 47.77 10.77 -10.67
CA ASN A 459 48.56 9.77 -11.38
C ASN A 459 48.30 8.34 -10.86
N SER A 460 47.02 8.02 -10.67
CA SER A 460 46.55 6.73 -10.14
C SER A 460 45.51 6.09 -11.06
N PRO A 461 45.41 4.75 -11.10
CA PRO A 461 44.37 4.07 -11.85
C PRO A 461 43.00 4.29 -11.21
N VAL A 462 41.98 4.47 -12.05
CA VAL A 462 40.57 4.64 -11.66
C VAL A 462 39.66 3.89 -12.62
N ALA A 463 38.47 3.51 -12.16
CA ALA A 463 37.41 3.02 -13.03
C ALA A 463 36.51 4.19 -13.43
N ILE A 464 36.20 4.31 -14.72
CA ILE A 464 35.27 5.29 -15.27
C ILE A 464 34.06 4.56 -15.80
N LYS A 465 32.93 4.72 -15.12
CA LYS A 465 31.63 4.20 -15.53
C LYS A 465 30.91 5.27 -16.35
N ILE A 466 30.76 5.02 -17.64
CA ILE A 466 30.05 5.89 -18.58
C ILE A 466 28.61 5.40 -18.67
N LEU A 467 27.65 6.29 -18.43
CA LEU A 467 26.24 5.94 -18.44
C LEU A 467 25.73 5.58 -19.84
N SER A 468 24.78 4.67 -19.91
CA SER A 468 24.14 4.27 -21.17
C SER A 468 23.41 5.46 -21.81
N PRO A 469 23.57 5.72 -23.12
CA PRO A 469 22.83 6.77 -23.83
C PRO A 469 21.33 6.43 -24.03
N SER A 470 20.86 5.31 -23.48
CA SER A 470 19.44 4.93 -23.43
C SER A 470 18.66 5.68 -22.35
N PHE A 471 19.33 6.28 -21.36
CA PHE A 471 18.67 7.06 -20.31
C PHE A 471 18.21 8.43 -20.84
N SER A 472 17.10 8.92 -20.31
CA SER A 472 16.62 10.28 -20.56
C SER A 472 17.51 11.31 -19.87
N ASP A 473 17.52 12.55 -20.36
CA ASP A 473 18.29 13.64 -19.73
C ASP A 473 17.88 13.83 -18.26
N THR A 474 16.59 13.70 -17.95
CA THR A 474 16.06 13.74 -16.58
C THR A 474 16.57 12.60 -15.71
N ALA A 475 16.63 11.37 -16.22
CA ALA A 475 17.18 10.22 -15.50
C ALA A 475 18.69 10.37 -15.27
N ILE A 476 19.41 10.93 -16.25
CA ILE A 476 20.85 11.24 -16.11
C ILE A 476 21.07 12.31 -15.04
N GLU A 477 20.28 13.39 -15.02
CA GLU A 477 20.38 14.44 -14.00
C GLU A 477 20.06 13.91 -12.60
N GLN A 478 19.04 13.06 -12.46
CA GLN A 478 18.70 12.41 -11.19
C GLN A 478 19.80 11.43 -10.75
N PHE A 479 20.33 10.63 -11.66
CA PHE A 479 21.47 9.75 -11.39
C PHE A 479 22.66 10.55 -10.88
N LEU A 480 23.05 11.63 -11.57
CA LEU A 480 24.18 12.46 -11.16
C LEU A 480 23.91 13.13 -9.79
N ARG A 481 22.66 13.50 -9.49
CA ARG A 481 22.27 14.02 -8.17
C ARG A 481 22.49 12.98 -7.06
N GLN A 482 22.10 11.73 -7.29
CA GLN A 482 22.29 10.64 -6.33
C GLN A 482 23.76 10.25 -6.20
N ALA A 483 24.47 10.11 -7.33
CA ALA A 483 25.91 9.84 -7.35
C ALA A 483 26.70 10.86 -6.52
N ARG A 484 26.33 12.16 -6.57
CA ARG A 484 26.94 13.22 -5.73
C ARG A 484 26.73 13.01 -4.23
N GLN A 485 25.66 12.36 -3.79
CA GLN A 485 25.46 12.02 -2.38
C GLN A 485 26.45 10.94 -1.90
N ILE A 486 26.93 10.11 -2.82
CA ILE A 486 27.84 8.99 -2.55
C ILE A 486 29.32 9.41 -2.61
N VAL A 487 29.66 10.48 -3.36
CA VAL A 487 31.04 11.00 -3.46
C VAL A 487 31.69 11.26 -2.09
N ASN A 488 30.90 11.61 -1.07
CA ASN A 488 31.40 11.87 0.28
C ASN A 488 31.36 10.64 1.22
N LEU A 489 30.95 9.47 0.74
CA LEU A 489 30.95 8.24 1.54
C LEU A 489 32.34 7.61 1.54
N HIS A 490 33.04 7.73 2.66
CA HIS A 490 34.36 7.12 2.86
C HIS A 490 34.28 6.06 3.96
N HIS A 491 34.32 4.79 3.55
CA HIS A 491 34.26 3.67 4.48
C HIS A 491 35.07 2.48 3.95
N PRO A 492 35.82 1.75 4.80
CA PRO A 492 36.69 0.64 4.36
C PRO A 492 35.95 -0.51 3.64
N ASN A 493 34.62 -0.59 3.78
CA ASN A 493 33.76 -1.58 3.13
C ASN A 493 32.91 -1.01 1.98
N ILE A 494 33.19 0.20 1.51
CA ILE A 494 32.51 0.86 0.37
C ILE A 494 33.60 1.23 -0.65
N VAL A 495 33.31 1.08 -1.95
CA VAL A 495 34.19 1.56 -3.03
C VAL A 495 34.13 3.09 -3.07
N ASP A 496 35.28 3.75 -3.02
CA ASP A 496 35.33 5.22 -3.03
C ASP A 496 34.93 5.77 -4.40
N VAL A 497 34.01 6.75 -4.41
CA VAL A 497 33.61 7.49 -5.62
C VAL A 497 34.32 8.84 -5.60
N TYR A 498 35.16 9.10 -6.60
CA TYR A 498 35.99 10.30 -6.65
C TYR A 498 35.30 11.50 -7.32
N ASP A 499 34.51 11.26 -8.36
CA ASP A 499 33.86 12.32 -9.15
C ASP A 499 32.68 11.76 -9.95
N CYS A 500 31.71 12.62 -10.27
CA CYS A 500 30.65 12.31 -11.23
C CYS A 500 30.22 13.59 -11.96
N ASP A 501 30.22 13.55 -13.28
CA ASP A 501 29.99 14.75 -14.09
C ASP A 501 29.49 14.40 -15.51
N ALA A 502 29.12 15.43 -16.27
CA ALA A 502 28.83 15.35 -17.69
C ALA A 502 29.84 16.18 -18.49
N ASP A 503 30.61 15.53 -19.36
CA ASP A 503 31.57 16.19 -20.25
C ASP A 503 31.26 15.85 -21.71
N ARG A 504 31.09 16.88 -22.56
CA ARG A 504 30.80 16.74 -24.01
C ARG A 504 29.60 15.81 -24.32
N GLY A 505 28.55 15.87 -23.49
CA GLY A 505 27.36 15.02 -23.64
C GLY A 505 27.54 13.58 -23.17
N ILE A 506 28.65 13.28 -22.47
CA ILE A 506 28.93 11.99 -21.86
C ILE A 506 28.86 12.14 -20.34
N SER A 507 27.88 11.49 -19.73
CA SER A 507 27.80 11.40 -18.26
C SER A 507 28.61 10.23 -17.75
N PHE A 508 29.46 10.49 -16.76
CA PHE A 508 30.38 9.50 -16.21
C PHE A 508 30.51 9.60 -14.69
N MET A 509 30.94 8.50 -14.08
CA MET A 509 31.31 8.40 -12.67
C MET A 509 32.73 7.80 -12.57
N ALA A 510 33.59 8.45 -11.81
CA ALA A 510 34.96 8.02 -11.53
C ALA A 510 35.04 7.40 -10.13
N GLU A 511 35.48 6.16 -10.04
CA GLU A 511 35.55 5.39 -8.80
C GLU A 511 36.88 4.66 -8.63
N GLU A 512 37.14 4.17 -7.42
CA GLU A 512 38.28 3.33 -7.09
C GLU A 512 38.31 2.05 -7.95
N LEU A 513 39.44 1.80 -8.61
CA LEU A 513 39.65 0.54 -9.31
C LEU A 513 40.09 -0.55 -8.32
N VAL A 514 39.19 -1.47 -7.97
CA VAL A 514 39.47 -2.55 -7.01
C VAL A 514 39.75 -3.86 -7.76
N ASP A 515 41.01 -4.32 -7.73
CA ASP A 515 41.39 -5.64 -8.23
C ASP A 515 40.92 -6.74 -7.26
N SER A 516 39.83 -7.43 -7.60
CA SER A 516 39.13 -8.33 -6.67
C SER A 516 38.28 -9.39 -7.37
N GLN A 517 37.99 -10.48 -6.64
CA GLN A 517 36.98 -11.46 -7.02
C GLN A 517 35.62 -11.02 -6.45
N THR A 518 34.53 -11.19 -7.17
CA THR A 518 33.17 -10.93 -6.65
C THR A 518 32.69 -12.05 -5.71
N LEU A 519 31.76 -11.75 -4.80
CA LEU A 519 31.11 -12.77 -3.97
C LEU A 519 30.35 -13.78 -4.83
N ARG A 520 29.77 -13.36 -5.96
CA ARG A 520 29.10 -14.26 -6.92
C ARG A 520 30.06 -15.36 -7.39
N GLU A 521 31.23 -14.98 -7.90
CA GLU A 521 32.26 -15.93 -8.35
C GLU A 521 32.71 -16.84 -7.20
N LYS A 522 32.75 -16.32 -5.97
CA LYS A 522 33.10 -17.10 -4.78
C LYS A 522 32.05 -18.16 -4.42
N ILE A 523 30.77 -17.81 -4.49
CA ILE A 523 29.66 -18.74 -4.26
C ILE A 523 29.63 -19.81 -5.36
N ASP A 524 29.79 -19.40 -6.63
CA ASP A 524 29.79 -20.32 -7.77
C ASP A 524 30.94 -21.35 -7.70
N ALA A 525 32.11 -20.92 -7.25
CA ALA A 525 33.27 -21.81 -7.06
C ALA A 525 33.16 -22.76 -5.85
N ALA A 526 32.30 -22.47 -4.87
CA ALA A 526 32.18 -23.27 -3.66
C ALA A 526 31.34 -24.55 -3.84
N HIS A 527 30.46 -24.59 -4.85
CA HIS A 527 29.54 -25.71 -5.13
C HIS A 527 28.76 -26.19 -3.87
N GLY A 528 28.39 -25.27 -2.98
CA GLY A 528 27.78 -25.53 -1.67
C GLY A 528 27.85 -24.30 -0.75
N PRO A 529 27.50 -24.43 0.54
CA PRO A 529 27.59 -23.32 1.49
C PRO A 529 29.04 -22.87 1.68
N LEU A 530 29.24 -21.57 1.83
CA LEU A 530 30.56 -21.00 2.13
C LEU A 530 31.01 -21.40 3.54
N PRO A 531 32.32 -21.57 3.78
CA PRO A 531 32.84 -21.79 5.12
C PRO A 531 32.39 -20.70 6.09
N PHE A 532 31.90 -21.08 7.28
CA PHE A 532 31.31 -20.16 8.26
C PHE A 532 32.16 -18.91 8.49
N LYS A 533 33.48 -19.06 8.68
CA LYS A 533 34.39 -17.95 8.91
C LYS A 533 34.41 -16.92 7.76
N ILE A 534 34.31 -17.40 6.52
CA ILE A 534 34.28 -16.54 5.32
C ILE A 534 32.91 -15.86 5.22
N ALA A 535 31.82 -16.64 5.25
CA ALA A 535 30.45 -16.12 5.15
C ALA A 535 30.16 -15.08 6.25
N PHE A 536 30.59 -15.35 7.48
CA PHE A 536 30.40 -14.46 8.62
C PHE A 536 31.25 -13.19 8.53
N SER A 537 32.50 -13.29 8.04
CA SER A 537 33.35 -12.11 7.80
C SER A 537 32.78 -11.19 6.70
N VAL A 538 32.25 -11.78 5.62
CA VAL A 538 31.54 -11.06 4.56
C VAL A 538 30.30 -10.39 5.13
N ALA A 539 29.46 -11.13 5.87
CA ALA A 539 28.26 -10.62 6.51
C ALA A 539 28.54 -9.40 7.42
N GLN A 540 29.58 -9.49 8.25
CA GLN A 540 29.99 -8.38 9.13
C GLN A 540 30.50 -7.16 8.37
N SER A 541 31.13 -7.35 7.21
CA SER A 541 31.66 -6.25 6.40
C SER A 541 30.54 -5.56 5.63
N VAL A 542 29.62 -6.36 5.04
CA VAL A 542 28.46 -5.85 4.32
C VAL A 542 27.55 -5.04 5.23
N ILE A 543 27.22 -5.56 6.41
CA ILE A 543 26.34 -4.83 7.33
C ILE A 543 26.99 -3.56 7.91
N ARG A 544 28.33 -3.52 8.01
CA ARG A 544 29.06 -2.30 8.40
C ARG A 544 28.95 -1.21 7.33
N ALA A 545 29.09 -1.60 6.06
CA ALA A 545 28.86 -0.68 4.95
C ALA A 545 27.42 -0.16 4.91
N LEU A 546 26.42 -1.03 5.08
CA LEU A 546 25.01 -0.63 5.11
C LEU A 546 24.68 0.28 6.31
N ASP A 547 25.15 -0.03 7.53
CA ASP A 547 24.98 0.85 8.72
C ASP A 547 25.56 2.25 8.46
N TYR A 548 26.75 2.32 7.84
CA TYR A 548 27.37 3.60 7.48
C TYR A 548 26.57 4.35 6.41
N ALA A 549 26.23 3.72 5.29
CA ALA A 549 25.49 4.37 4.21
C ALA A 549 24.08 4.82 4.65
N HIS A 550 23.35 3.96 5.37
CA HIS A 550 22.00 4.27 5.90
C HIS A 550 22.04 5.46 6.86
N SER A 551 23.10 5.59 7.67
CA SER A 551 23.26 6.75 8.57
C SER A 551 23.53 8.07 7.85
N HIS A 552 23.91 8.01 6.56
CA HIS A 552 24.08 9.18 5.68
C HIS A 552 22.90 9.33 4.70
N GLY A 553 21.79 8.61 4.92
CA GLY A 553 20.59 8.69 4.09
C GLY A 553 20.70 7.99 2.73
N VAL A 554 21.74 7.18 2.51
CA VAL A 554 21.96 6.47 1.24
C VAL A 554 21.47 5.03 1.36
N ILE A 555 20.48 4.66 0.55
CA ILE A 555 19.98 3.28 0.39
C ILE A 555 20.69 2.65 -0.82
N HIS A 556 21.10 1.39 -0.74
CA HIS A 556 21.70 0.72 -1.89
C HIS A 556 20.64 0.31 -2.93
N GLY A 557 19.59 -0.38 -2.50
CA GLY A 557 18.41 -0.79 -3.26
C GLY A 557 18.63 -1.87 -4.34
N ASP A 558 19.86 -2.13 -4.78
CA ASP A 558 20.19 -3.15 -5.78
C ASP A 558 21.43 -3.96 -5.36
N LEU A 559 21.54 -4.23 -4.04
CA LEU A 559 22.63 -5.03 -3.50
C LEU A 559 22.55 -6.47 -4.03
N LYS A 560 23.70 -7.06 -4.38
CA LYS A 560 23.79 -8.41 -4.93
C LYS A 560 25.21 -8.96 -4.83
N PRO A 561 25.40 -10.29 -4.90
CA PRO A 561 26.73 -10.88 -4.78
C PRO A 561 27.75 -10.39 -5.82
N LYS A 562 27.32 -9.94 -7.00
CA LYS A 562 28.24 -9.37 -8.00
C LYS A 562 28.76 -7.97 -7.65
N ASN A 563 28.07 -7.25 -6.75
CA ASN A 563 28.46 -5.92 -6.27
C ASN A 563 29.25 -5.99 -4.94
N ILE A 564 29.53 -7.20 -4.44
CA ILE A 564 30.34 -7.41 -3.24
C ILE A 564 31.71 -7.92 -3.68
N LEU A 565 32.72 -7.06 -3.56
CA LEU A 565 34.09 -7.27 -4.00
C LEU A 565 34.94 -7.84 -2.86
N LEU A 566 35.68 -8.90 -3.14
CA LEU A 566 36.57 -9.62 -2.21
C LEU A 566 38.03 -9.40 -2.63
N ALA A 567 38.68 -8.42 -2.02
CA ALA A 567 40.08 -8.05 -2.25
C ALA A 567 40.96 -8.58 -1.10
N GLY A 568 41.41 -9.84 -1.21
CA GLY A 568 42.15 -10.50 -0.15
C GLY A 568 41.33 -10.67 1.13
N ASN A 569 41.66 -9.92 2.18
CA ASN A 569 40.90 -9.89 3.45
C ASN A 569 39.92 -8.72 3.56
N GLN A 570 39.85 -7.85 2.54
CA GLN A 570 38.90 -6.75 2.49
C GLN A 570 37.67 -7.11 1.68
N VAL A 571 36.52 -6.65 2.17
CA VAL A 571 35.23 -6.78 1.48
C VAL A 571 34.74 -5.36 1.22
N LYS A 572 34.52 -5.00 -0.04
CA LYS A 572 33.99 -3.70 -0.44
C LYS A 572 32.68 -3.87 -1.21
N ILE A 573 31.77 -2.92 -1.10
CA ILE A 573 30.53 -2.89 -1.86
C ILE A 573 30.63 -1.78 -2.91
N SER A 574 30.31 -2.10 -4.17
CA SER A 574 30.22 -1.16 -5.29
C SER A 574 28.76 -0.81 -5.64
N ASP A 575 28.57 0.20 -6.49
CA ASP A 575 27.25 0.59 -7.04
C ASP A 575 26.20 1.05 -5.99
N PHE A 576 26.62 1.72 -4.92
CA PHE A 576 25.68 2.32 -3.95
C PHE A 576 24.75 3.33 -4.63
N GLY A 577 23.47 3.34 -4.23
CA GLY A 577 22.50 4.36 -4.63
C GLY A 577 22.28 4.54 -6.13
N LEU A 578 22.72 3.60 -6.97
CA LEU A 578 22.57 3.66 -8.43
C LEU A 578 21.33 2.91 -8.95
N GLY A 579 20.55 2.29 -8.06
CA GLY A 579 19.45 1.39 -8.42
C GLY A 579 18.06 2.03 -8.43
N TRP A 580 17.82 3.10 -7.68
CA TRP A 580 16.46 3.60 -7.39
C TRP A 580 16.39 5.13 -7.24
N LEU A 581 15.38 5.74 -7.86
CA LEU A 581 14.98 7.15 -7.80
C LEU A 581 14.19 7.48 -6.52
N GLU A 582 14.12 8.77 -6.17
CA GLU A 582 13.21 9.28 -5.13
C GLU A 582 11.75 8.83 -5.42
N GLY A 583 11.05 8.33 -4.39
CA GLY A 583 9.69 7.78 -4.53
C GLY A 583 9.62 6.28 -4.83
N GLY A 584 10.74 5.55 -4.82
CA GLY A 584 10.74 4.08 -4.91
C GLY A 584 10.64 3.51 -6.31
N LYS A 585 10.90 4.31 -7.36
CA LYS A 585 10.99 3.84 -8.75
C LYS A 585 12.44 3.42 -9.05
N ALA A 586 12.67 2.33 -9.78
CA ALA A 586 14.03 1.91 -10.15
C ALA A 586 14.63 2.90 -11.16
N LEU A 587 15.91 3.28 -10.99
CA LEU A 587 16.70 4.06 -11.98
C LEU A 587 16.88 3.30 -13.30
N ILE A 588 16.79 1.97 -13.23
CA ILE A 588 16.99 1.04 -14.34
C ILE A 588 15.76 0.15 -14.41
N ASN A 589 14.78 0.50 -15.23
CA ASN A 589 13.54 -0.26 -15.34
C ASN A 589 13.52 -1.08 -16.64
N ILE A 590 14.24 -2.21 -16.67
CA ILE A 590 14.15 -3.25 -17.72
C ILE A 590 14.11 -4.61 -17.03
N ASP A 591 13.31 -5.54 -17.58
CA ASP A 591 13.18 -6.96 -17.26
C ASP A 591 14.35 -7.44 -16.38
N VAL A 592 14.12 -7.42 -15.07
CA VAL A 592 15.15 -7.76 -14.08
C VAL A 592 15.70 -9.12 -14.50
N PRO A 593 17.01 -9.24 -14.84
CA PRO A 593 17.56 -10.52 -15.27
C PRO A 593 17.14 -11.58 -14.27
N LEU A 594 16.77 -12.79 -14.71
CA LEU A 594 16.28 -13.86 -13.83
C LEU A 594 17.20 -14.07 -12.59
N GLN A 595 18.49 -13.76 -12.75
CA GLN A 595 19.51 -13.81 -11.70
C GLN A 595 19.48 -12.65 -10.69
N SER A 596 18.95 -11.48 -11.05
CA SER A 596 18.77 -10.33 -10.15
C SER A 596 17.39 -10.38 -9.47
N ALA A 597 16.38 -10.99 -10.09
CA ALA A 597 15.05 -11.16 -9.52
C ALA A 597 15.05 -11.95 -8.20
N ARG A 598 16.03 -12.86 -8.02
CA ARG A 598 16.15 -13.72 -6.84
C ARG A 598 16.44 -13.01 -5.52
N TYR A 599 16.86 -11.74 -5.57
CA TYR A 599 17.19 -10.96 -4.38
C TYR A 599 16.19 -9.83 -4.12
N LEU A 600 15.25 -9.57 -5.03
CA LEU A 600 14.31 -8.45 -4.90
C LEU A 600 13.43 -8.61 -3.66
N ALA A 601 13.28 -7.52 -2.91
CA ALA A 601 12.33 -7.48 -1.81
C ALA A 601 10.89 -7.41 -2.33
N PRO A 602 9.89 -7.91 -1.59
CA PRO A 602 8.48 -7.89 -2.01
C PRO A 602 7.98 -6.49 -2.37
N GLU A 603 8.39 -5.46 -1.63
CA GLU A 603 8.06 -4.07 -1.93
C GLU A 603 8.61 -3.60 -3.28
N GLN A 604 9.79 -4.09 -3.70
CA GLN A 604 10.38 -3.78 -5.00
C GLN A 604 9.62 -4.46 -6.14
N VAL A 605 9.19 -5.72 -5.93
CA VAL A 605 8.37 -6.46 -6.89
C VAL A 605 6.99 -5.81 -7.03
N GLN A 606 6.44 -5.28 -5.93
CA GLN A 606 5.13 -4.61 -5.88
C GLN A 606 5.17 -3.14 -6.30
N GLY A 607 6.35 -2.58 -6.61
CA GLY A 607 6.51 -1.15 -6.94
C GLY A 607 6.15 -0.19 -5.81
N ARG A 608 6.24 -0.64 -4.55
CA ARG A 608 6.01 0.18 -3.36
C ARG A 608 7.27 0.98 -3.02
N PRO A 609 7.15 2.10 -2.27
CA PRO A 609 8.31 2.84 -1.79
C PRO A 609 9.29 1.94 -1.04
N ILE A 610 10.58 2.11 -1.34
CA ILE A 610 11.66 1.37 -0.66
C ILE A 610 12.26 2.23 0.45
N ASP A 611 12.83 1.56 1.44
CA ASP A 611 13.62 2.21 2.49
C ASP A 611 14.84 1.35 2.87
N THR A 612 15.55 1.74 3.94
CA THR A 612 16.72 0.99 4.44
C THR A 612 16.44 -0.48 4.75
N ARG A 613 15.19 -0.87 5.06
CA ARG A 613 14.76 -2.26 5.35
C ARG A 613 14.68 -3.11 4.08
N THR A 614 14.64 -2.49 2.91
CA THR A 614 14.78 -3.18 1.61
C THR A 614 16.18 -3.79 1.48
N ASP A 615 17.24 -3.03 1.79
CA ASP A 615 18.62 -3.56 1.81
C ASP A 615 18.78 -4.69 2.82
N LEU A 616 18.05 -4.65 3.93
CA LEU A 616 18.08 -5.70 4.96
C LEU A 616 17.45 -7.01 4.48
N TYR A 617 16.38 -6.95 3.69
CA TYR A 617 15.79 -8.12 3.05
C TYR A 617 16.77 -8.75 2.05
N ILE A 618 17.32 -7.92 1.16
CA ILE A 618 18.31 -8.33 0.16
C ILE A 618 19.51 -8.98 0.86
N PHE A 619 20.00 -8.37 1.93
CA PHE A 619 21.06 -8.93 2.76
C PHE A 619 20.67 -10.29 3.37
N GLY A 620 19.43 -10.44 3.85
CA GLY A 620 18.89 -11.72 4.33
C GLY A 620 18.92 -12.82 3.26
N ALA A 621 18.57 -12.48 2.02
CA ALA A 621 18.64 -13.42 0.88
C ALA A 621 20.08 -13.83 0.55
N ILE A 622 21.02 -12.88 0.59
CA ILE A 622 22.45 -13.16 0.39
C ILE A 622 23.00 -14.03 1.54
N LEU A 623 22.61 -13.77 2.79
CA LEU A 623 22.98 -14.63 3.93
C LEU A 623 22.47 -16.06 3.74
N TYR A 624 21.20 -16.22 3.38
CA TYR A 624 20.61 -17.53 3.13
C TYR A 624 21.43 -18.30 2.08
N GLU A 625 21.74 -17.68 0.95
CA GLU A 625 22.53 -18.31 -0.10
C GLU A 625 23.95 -18.65 0.34
N MET A 626 24.65 -17.75 1.04
CA MET A 626 26.01 -18.03 1.54
C MET A 626 26.05 -19.21 2.50
N PHE A 627 25.04 -19.34 3.39
CA PHE A 627 25.04 -20.36 4.44
C PHE A 627 24.36 -21.67 4.06
N THR A 628 23.54 -21.70 3.01
CA THR A 628 22.87 -22.92 2.54
C THR A 628 23.40 -23.42 1.19
N GLY A 629 24.04 -22.55 0.41
CA GLY A 629 24.39 -22.82 -0.98
C GLY A 629 23.20 -22.77 -1.95
N GLN A 630 22.01 -22.40 -1.47
CA GLN A 630 20.77 -22.36 -2.24
C GLN A 630 20.16 -20.96 -2.23
N SER A 631 19.58 -20.53 -3.36
CA SER A 631 18.83 -19.28 -3.43
C SER A 631 17.48 -19.42 -2.72
N VAL A 632 16.99 -18.34 -2.12
CA VAL A 632 15.65 -18.29 -1.49
C VAL A 632 14.55 -18.53 -2.52
N PHE A 633 14.72 -17.99 -3.73
CA PHE A 633 13.81 -18.16 -4.86
C PHE A 633 14.58 -18.59 -6.10
N ASN A 634 14.04 -19.56 -6.86
CA ASN A 634 14.62 -20.06 -8.11
C ASN A 634 14.29 -19.18 -9.33
N GLY A 635 14.19 -17.86 -9.16
CA GLY A 635 13.87 -16.91 -10.23
C GLY A 635 12.45 -17.04 -10.81
N GLN A 636 11.56 -17.78 -10.14
CA GLN A 636 10.12 -17.81 -10.40
C GLN A 636 9.41 -16.98 -9.32
N GLU A 637 8.30 -16.33 -9.67
CA GLU A 637 7.46 -15.65 -8.68
C GLU A 637 7.04 -16.66 -7.59
N PRO A 638 7.08 -16.27 -6.31
CA PRO A 638 6.64 -17.16 -5.24
C PRO A 638 5.15 -17.46 -5.40
N SER A 639 4.80 -18.74 -5.51
CA SER A 639 3.40 -19.17 -5.54
C SER A 639 2.68 -18.68 -4.27
N PRO A 640 1.42 -18.20 -4.34
CA PRO A 640 0.66 -17.86 -3.15
C PRO A 640 0.53 -19.10 -2.25
N GLY A 641 1.20 -19.07 -1.09
CA GLY A 641 1.17 -20.16 -0.10
C GLY A 641 2.47 -20.97 0.06
N GLU A 642 3.48 -20.82 -0.80
CA GLU A 642 4.79 -21.44 -0.57
C GLU A 642 5.53 -20.71 0.55
N GLY A 643 5.76 -21.41 1.66
CA GLY A 643 6.55 -20.93 2.80
C GLY A 643 8.05 -21.03 2.54
N LEU A 644 8.83 -20.10 3.09
CA LEU A 644 10.29 -20.14 3.07
C LEU A 644 10.80 -21.41 3.76
N THR A 645 11.66 -22.20 3.09
CA THR A 645 12.30 -23.35 3.73
C THR A 645 13.26 -22.88 4.82
N PRO A 646 13.07 -23.27 6.10
CA PRO A 646 13.97 -22.86 7.18
C PRO A 646 15.44 -23.26 6.89
N PRO A 647 16.41 -22.34 7.02
CA PRO A 647 17.82 -22.58 6.71
C PRO A 647 18.41 -23.85 7.35
N ARG A 648 18.04 -24.19 8.59
CA ARG A 648 18.56 -25.39 9.29
C ARG A 648 18.05 -26.70 8.71
N ARG A 649 16.95 -26.68 7.95
CA ARG A 649 16.50 -27.86 7.19
C ARG A 649 17.42 -28.15 6.00
N VAL A 650 18.05 -27.13 5.44
CA VAL A 650 18.99 -27.25 4.30
C VAL A 650 20.42 -27.47 4.80
N ASN A 651 20.87 -26.69 5.78
CA ASN A 651 22.18 -26.83 6.42
C ASN A 651 22.03 -26.89 7.96
N PRO A 652 22.03 -28.11 8.55
CA PRO A 652 21.89 -28.30 10.00
C PRO A 652 22.97 -27.64 10.87
N ASN A 653 24.11 -27.24 10.28
CA ASN A 653 25.20 -26.57 10.99
C ASN A 653 24.94 -25.08 11.27
N ILE A 654 23.84 -24.53 10.74
CA ILE A 654 23.43 -23.15 11.04
C ILE A 654 22.91 -23.08 12.48
N SER A 655 23.40 -22.10 13.26
CA SER A 655 22.92 -21.89 14.63
C SER A 655 21.51 -21.30 14.64
N GLN A 656 20.71 -21.63 15.66
CA GLN A 656 19.34 -21.11 15.80
C GLN A 656 19.27 -19.56 15.81
N PRO A 657 20.17 -18.83 16.49
CA PRO A 657 20.17 -17.36 16.41
C PRO A 657 20.38 -16.84 14.98
N LEU A 658 21.26 -17.49 14.21
CA LEU A 658 21.54 -17.08 12.84
C LEU A 658 20.36 -17.40 11.90
N GLU A 659 19.69 -18.54 12.10
CA GLU A 659 18.44 -18.87 11.41
C GLU A 659 17.34 -17.84 11.69
N HIS A 660 17.11 -17.50 12.96
CA HIS A 660 16.11 -16.49 13.32
C HIS A 660 16.42 -15.13 12.70
N LEU A 661 17.69 -14.72 12.65
CA LEU A 661 18.07 -13.49 11.97
C LEU A 661 17.75 -13.54 10.47
N MET A 662 18.11 -14.62 9.76
CA MET A 662 17.80 -14.76 8.33
C MET A 662 16.29 -14.72 8.07
N LEU A 663 15.50 -15.47 8.85
CA LEU A 663 14.04 -15.51 8.71
C LEU A 663 13.38 -14.16 9.03
N LYS A 664 13.90 -13.44 10.03
CA LYS A 664 13.40 -12.10 10.37
C LYS A 664 13.70 -11.08 9.26
N LEU A 665 14.89 -11.15 8.64
CA LEU A 665 15.25 -10.28 7.51
C LEU A 665 14.42 -10.61 6.27
N LEU A 666 14.10 -11.88 6.03
CA LEU A 666 13.30 -12.37 4.90
C LEU A 666 11.77 -12.24 5.10
N ASN A 667 11.31 -11.52 6.13
CA ASN A 667 9.87 -11.31 6.31
C ASN A 667 9.30 -10.49 5.15
N LYS A 668 8.11 -10.89 4.68
CA LYS A 668 7.42 -10.21 3.56
C LYS A 668 7.03 -8.78 3.93
N ASP A 669 6.61 -8.56 5.17
CA ASP A 669 6.27 -7.24 5.70
C ASP A 669 7.55 -6.52 6.20
N PRO A 670 7.93 -5.37 5.61
CA PRO A 670 9.07 -4.57 6.09
C PRO A 670 9.00 -4.20 7.57
N ALA A 671 7.80 -3.97 8.11
CA ALA A 671 7.62 -3.60 9.53
C ALA A 671 8.01 -4.74 10.49
N GLN A 672 7.98 -5.99 10.03
CA GLN A 672 8.33 -7.17 10.81
C GLN A 672 9.83 -7.54 10.72
N ARG A 673 10.62 -6.81 9.92
CA ARG A 673 12.06 -7.02 9.77
C ARG A 673 12.84 -6.36 10.92
N CYS A 674 14.17 -6.43 10.88
CA CYS A 674 15.00 -5.59 11.74
C CYS A 674 14.84 -4.11 11.34
N GLY A 675 14.76 -3.21 12.31
CA GLY A 675 14.47 -1.79 12.07
C GLY A 675 15.66 -0.97 11.53
N SER A 676 16.89 -1.49 11.59
CA SER A 676 18.07 -0.84 11.01
C SER A 676 19.25 -1.79 10.81
N ALA A 677 20.18 -1.44 9.91
CA ALA A 677 21.45 -2.16 9.76
C ALA A 677 22.28 -2.19 11.05
N ARG A 678 22.19 -1.14 11.87
CA ARG A 678 22.80 -1.08 13.21
C ARG A 678 22.32 -2.21 14.11
N GLN A 679 21.02 -2.47 14.13
CA GLN A 679 20.42 -3.57 14.93
C GLN A 679 20.97 -4.92 14.45
N VAL A 680 21.01 -5.15 13.15
CA VAL A 680 21.54 -6.39 12.56
C VAL A 680 23.03 -6.56 12.90
N ARG A 681 23.82 -5.49 12.83
CA ARG A 681 25.23 -5.50 13.20
C ARG A 681 25.44 -5.85 14.68
N GLN A 682 24.61 -5.31 15.58
CA GLN A 682 24.65 -5.65 17.01
C GLN A 682 24.33 -7.12 17.26
N ILE A 683 23.32 -7.67 16.57
CA ILE A 683 22.93 -9.07 16.64
C ILE A 683 24.06 -9.98 16.12
N LEU A 684 24.66 -9.66 14.97
CA LEU A 684 25.80 -10.42 14.44
C LEU A 684 27.02 -10.34 15.38
N ASN A 685 27.29 -9.19 15.98
CA ASN A 685 28.38 -9.05 16.94
C ASN A 685 28.12 -9.81 18.25
N SER A 686 26.88 -9.85 18.73
CA SER A 686 26.55 -10.66 19.92
C SER A 686 26.72 -12.14 19.65
N MET A 687 26.45 -12.63 18.43
CA MET A 687 26.75 -14.01 18.04
C MET A 687 28.26 -14.30 17.99
N ALA A 688 29.06 -13.33 17.53
CA ALA A 688 30.52 -13.44 17.55
C ALA A 688 31.07 -13.51 18.99
N LEU A 689 30.47 -12.74 19.90
CA LEU A 689 30.83 -12.72 21.33
C LEU A 689 30.29 -13.95 22.08
N ALA A 690 29.08 -14.42 21.78
CA ALA A 690 28.48 -15.62 22.37
C ALA A 690 29.25 -16.89 21.98
N GLY A 691 29.74 -16.97 20.73
CA GLY A 691 30.66 -18.02 20.30
C GLY A 691 31.99 -18.07 21.07
N SER A 692 32.33 -16.97 21.78
CA SER A 692 33.49 -16.88 22.66
C SER A 692 33.16 -16.96 24.16
N ARG A 693 31.88 -17.02 24.56
CA ARG A 693 31.47 -16.89 25.98
C ARG A 693 30.39 -17.83 26.53
N GLU A 694 29.65 -18.63 25.77
CA GLU A 694 28.56 -19.47 26.35
C GLU A 694 28.47 -20.84 25.66
N ARG A 695 28.40 -22.05 26.27
CA ARG A 695 28.19 -22.53 27.66
C ARG A 695 27.36 -21.60 28.54
N HIS A 696 26.05 -21.83 28.51
CA HIS A 696 24.99 -21.37 29.40
C HIS A 696 24.02 -20.31 28.84
N ASN A 697 22.79 -20.79 28.69
CA ASN A 697 21.47 -20.15 28.81
C ASN A 697 20.91 -19.29 27.66
N HIS A 698 19.72 -19.73 27.23
CA HIS A 698 18.84 -19.15 26.22
C HIS A 698 18.10 -17.90 26.73
N SER A 699 17.82 -16.96 25.82
CA SER A 699 17.05 -15.74 26.08
C SER A 699 15.86 -15.61 25.13
N PHE A 700 14.70 -15.29 25.70
CA PHE A 700 13.58 -14.67 25.00
C PHE A 700 13.94 -13.21 24.66
N THR A 701 13.49 -12.77 23.49
CA THR A 701 13.83 -11.49 22.86
C THR A 701 13.29 -10.28 23.63
N ILE A 702 14.15 -9.60 24.38
CA ILE A 702 13.87 -8.27 24.93
C ILE A 702 13.90 -7.26 23.78
N HIS A 703 12.72 -6.83 23.32
CA HIS A 703 12.60 -5.62 22.51
C HIS A 703 12.96 -4.41 23.38
N ARG A 704 13.90 -3.57 22.92
CA ARG A 704 14.15 -2.27 23.57
C ARG A 704 12.97 -1.33 23.26
N SER A 705 11.96 -1.35 24.11
CA SER A 705 10.86 -0.37 24.15
C SER A 705 11.28 0.88 24.95
N PRO A 706 10.63 2.05 24.75
CA PRO A 706 10.88 3.26 25.55
C PRO A 706 10.73 2.99 27.06
N GLN A 707 11.37 3.84 27.87
CA GLN A 707 11.34 3.71 29.34
C GLN A 707 9.88 3.79 29.84
N LEU A 708 9.55 3.00 30.85
CA LEU A 708 8.26 3.12 31.54
C LEU A 708 8.21 4.50 32.20
N GLU A 709 7.44 5.44 31.64
CA GLU A 709 7.36 6.82 32.11
C GLU A 709 6.05 7.08 32.88
N GLY A 710 6.12 7.88 33.95
CA GLY A 710 4.96 8.26 34.77
C GLY A 710 4.35 7.12 35.60
N ARG A 711 4.90 5.90 35.55
CA ARG A 711 4.38 4.73 36.27
C ARG A 711 5.34 4.16 37.33
N GLN A 712 6.52 4.76 37.55
CA GLN A 712 7.49 4.33 38.57
C GLN A 712 6.87 4.15 39.96
N PRO A 713 6.06 5.08 40.50
CA PRO A 713 5.48 4.91 41.83
C PRO A 713 4.58 3.68 41.93
N LEU A 714 3.85 3.35 40.85
CA LEU A 714 2.98 2.18 40.80
C LEU A 714 3.81 0.89 40.67
N LEU A 715 4.90 0.91 39.88
CA LEU A 715 5.82 -0.21 39.80
C LEU A 715 6.50 -0.48 41.15
N GLU A 716 6.94 0.56 41.85
CA GLU A 716 7.51 0.46 43.20
C GLU A 716 6.49 -0.10 44.20
N GLN A 717 5.22 0.31 44.10
CA GLN A 717 4.13 -0.26 44.90
C GLN A 717 3.95 -1.76 44.64
N ILE A 718 3.89 -2.19 43.38
CA ILE A 718 3.81 -3.61 43.03
C ILE A 718 5.06 -4.37 43.49
N TRP A 719 6.23 -3.74 43.42
CA TRP A 719 7.48 -4.33 43.89
C TRP A 719 7.50 -4.51 45.42
N ALA A 720 6.94 -3.58 46.18
CA ALA A 720 6.76 -3.72 47.62
C ALA A 720 5.83 -4.90 47.97
N LEU A 721 4.73 -5.06 47.23
CA LEU A 721 3.82 -6.20 47.36
C LEU A 721 4.51 -7.51 46.97
N TRP A 722 5.34 -7.50 45.93
CA TRP A 722 6.17 -8.64 45.56
C TRP A 722 7.13 -9.05 46.69
N GLN A 723 7.76 -8.09 47.39
CA GLN A 723 8.63 -8.43 48.53
C GLN A 723 7.87 -9.07 49.70
N GLN A 724 6.63 -8.65 49.95
CA GLN A 724 5.77 -9.29 50.94
C GLN A 724 5.38 -10.70 50.49
N ALA A 725 4.98 -10.86 49.23
CA ALA A 725 4.69 -12.16 48.64
C ALA A 725 5.89 -13.11 48.75
N ARG A 726 7.12 -12.66 48.48
CA ARG A 726 8.33 -13.48 48.66
C ARG A 726 8.56 -13.99 50.08
N GLN A 727 8.01 -13.31 51.09
CA GLN A 727 8.12 -13.70 52.50
C GLN A 727 6.97 -14.62 52.94
N GLY A 728 6.19 -15.16 51.99
CA GLY A 728 5.05 -16.04 52.25
C GLY A 728 3.75 -15.29 52.58
N GLN A 729 3.75 -13.96 52.45
CA GLN A 729 2.55 -13.12 52.59
C GLN A 729 1.98 -12.82 51.21
N GLY A 730 1.39 -13.82 50.55
CA GLY A 730 0.97 -13.67 49.16
C GLY A 730 -0.03 -12.54 48.95
N GLN A 731 0.10 -11.87 47.82
CA GLN A 731 -0.59 -10.62 47.52
C GLN A 731 -1.41 -10.75 46.24
N VAL A 732 -2.53 -10.02 46.19
CA VAL A 732 -3.37 -9.90 45.01
C VAL A 732 -3.41 -8.44 44.57
N VAL A 733 -3.11 -8.18 43.31
CA VAL A 733 -3.15 -6.84 42.70
C VAL A 733 -4.22 -6.81 41.63
N LEU A 734 -5.25 -5.98 41.82
CA LEU A 734 -6.23 -5.70 40.78
C LEU A 734 -5.76 -4.49 39.99
N LEU A 735 -5.20 -4.73 38.79
CA LEU A 735 -4.65 -3.68 37.93
C LEU A 735 -5.73 -3.21 36.95
N THR A 736 -6.23 -1.99 37.16
CA THR A 736 -7.37 -1.44 36.44
C THR A 736 -6.99 -0.22 35.62
N GLY A 737 -7.70 0.02 34.52
CA GLY A 737 -7.54 1.23 33.71
C GLY A 737 -8.22 1.06 32.35
N HIS A 738 -8.52 2.18 31.68
CA HIS A 738 -9.11 2.19 30.34
C HIS A 738 -8.22 1.44 29.32
N ALA A 739 -8.79 1.10 28.16
CA ALA A 739 -8.03 0.57 27.04
C ALA A 739 -6.83 1.49 26.68
N GLY A 740 -5.65 0.89 26.47
CA GLY A 740 -4.42 1.65 26.15
C GLY A 740 -3.72 2.35 27.33
N ALA A 741 -4.22 2.21 28.57
CA ALA A 741 -3.61 2.86 29.76
C ALA A 741 -2.20 2.34 30.15
N GLY A 742 -1.73 1.25 29.53
CA GLY A 742 -0.39 0.68 29.76
C GLY A 742 -0.31 -0.51 30.73
N LYS A 743 -1.42 -1.22 30.98
CA LYS A 743 -1.49 -2.40 31.87
C LYS A 743 -0.46 -3.47 31.50
N THR A 744 -0.48 -3.92 30.25
CA THR A 744 0.44 -4.94 29.72
C THR A 744 1.91 -4.51 29.81
N ARG A 745 2.21 -3.23 29.52
CA ARG A 745 3.58 -2.71 29.59
C ARG A 745 4.11 -2.67 31.02
N LEU A 746 3.28 -2.29 31.99
CA LEU A 746 3.64 -2.30 33.42
C LEU A 746 3.95 -3.72 33.90
N LEU A 747 3.15 -4.70 33.46
CA LEU A 747 3.38 -6.13 33.74
C LEU A 747 4.70 -6.64 33.15
N GLN A 748 5.01 -6.26 31.90
CA GLN A 748 6.28 -6.63 31.26
C GLN A 748 7.49 -6.06 32.02
N GLU A 749 7.41 -4.80 32.44
CA GLU A 749 8.49 -4.15 33.20
C GLU A 749 8.71 -4.79 34.57
N LEU A 750 7.63 -5.23 35.23
CA LEU A 750 7.70 -6.02 36.46
C LEU A 750 8.50 -7.31 36.22
N VAL A 751 8.16 -8.06 35.18
CA VAL A 751 8.76 -9.37 34.87
C VAL A 751 10.24 -9.27 34.52
N CYS A 752 10.64 -8.25 33.74
CA CYS A 752 12.05 -8.04 33.36
C CYS A 752 13.00 -7.92 34.56
N ASN A 753 12.48 -7.57 35.74
CA ASN A 753 13.24 -7.39 36.97
C ASN A 753 13.14 -8.58 37.95
N LEU A 754 12.51 -9.69 37.55
CA LEU A 754 12.29 -10.89 38.37
C LEU A 754 13.17 -12.07 37.91
N ASN A 755 14.33 -12.21 38.52
CA ASN A 755 15.27 -13.30 38.19
C ASN A 755 15.08 -14.56 39.05
N ASP A 756 14.47 -14.43 40.23
CA ASP A 756 14.35 -15.48 41.24
C ASP A 756 12.92 -16.03 41.39
N ALA A 757 11.99 -15.63 40.53
CA ALA A 757 10.60 -16.06 40.52
C ALA A 757 10.31 -17.14 39.46
N ALA A 758 9.31 -17.99 39.70
CA ALA A 758 8.57 -18.65 38.63
C ALA A 758 7.50 -17.68 38.13
N VAL A 759 7.44 -17.44 36.81
CA VAL A 759 6.57 -16.41 36.22
C VAL A 759 5.59 -17.06 35.24
N LEU A 760 4.30 -16.88 35.46
CA LEU A 760 3.23 -17.25 34.55
C LEU A 760 2.54 -15.98 34.04
N LEU A 761 2.58 -15.78 32.72
CA LEU A 761 1.95 -14.62 32.05
C LEU A 761 0.89 -15.09 31.07
N GLY A 762 -0.35 -14.65 31.26
CA GLY A 762 -1.46 -14.97 30.37
C GLY A 762 -2.31 -13.75 30.06
N ALA A 763 -3.18 -13.89 29.07
CA ALA A 763 -4.18 -12.87 28.74
C ALA A 763 -5.55 -13.53 28.51
N GLY A 764 -6.62 -12.84 28.88
CA GLY A 764 -7.99 -13.26 28.60
C GLY A 764 -8.26 -13.32 27.10
N GLN A 765 -9.00 -14.34 26.67
CA GLN A 765 -9.37 -14.54 25.27
C GLN A 765 -10.84 -14.94 25.17
N THR A 766 -11.54 -14.41 24.17
CA THR A 766 -12.98 -14.62 23.98
C THR A 766 -13.34 -16.10 23.86
N ALA A 767 -14.28 -16.55 24.70
CA ALA A 767 -14.66 -17.95 24.85
C ALA A 767 -15.14 -18.64 23.55
N ASP A 768 -15.67 -17.89 22.58
CA ASP A 768 -16.20 -18.46 21.32
C ASP A 768 -15.10 -18.99 20.38
N LYS A 769 -13.83 -18.65 20.63
CA LYS A 769 -12.70 -18.99 19.74
C LYS A 769 -11.65 -19.90 20.38
N TYR A 770 -11.71 -20.15 21.68
CA TYR A 770 -10.63 -20.81 22.42
C TYR A 770 -11.14 -21.82 23.46
N PRO A 771 -10.37 -22.89 23.74
CA PRO A 771 -10.75 -23.88 24.74
C PRO A 771 -10.82 -23.28 26.16
N PRO A 772 -11.57 -23.89 27.10
CA PRO A 772 -11.62 -23.44 28.50
C PRO A 772 -10.23 -23.30 29.10
N TYR A 773 -10.07 -22.34 30.03
CA TYR A 773 -8.81 -22.03 30.71
C TYR A 773 -7.72 -21.41 29.82
N ALA A 774 -8.09 -20.78 28.70
CA ALA A 774 -7.18 -20.29 27.66
C ALA A 774 -6.02 -19.42 28.20
N ALA A 775 -6.30 -18.54 29.17
CA ALA A 775 -5.29 -17.66 29.74
C ALA A 775 -4.19 -18.44 30.51
N PHE A 776 -4.59 -19.49 31.22
CA PHE A 776 -3.67 -20.34 31.98
C PHE A 776 -2.90 -21.32 31.08
N THR A 777 -3.55 -21.87 30.05
CA THR A 777 -2.89 -22.80 29.11
C THR A 777 -1.81 -22.09 28.31
N SER A 778 -2.09 -20.87 27.84
CA SER A 778 -1.08 -20.02 27.19
C SER A 778 0.08 -19.71 28.14
N ALA A 779 -0.21 -19.27 29.36
CA ALA A 779 0.81 -18.91 30.34
C ALA A 779 1.74 -20.07 30.69
N LEU A 780 1.19 -21.28 30.81
CA LEU A 780 1.96 -22.49 31.08
C LEU A 780 2.83 -22.88 29.88
N ALA A 781 2.28 -22.83 28.66
CA ALA A 781 3.03 -23.15 27.44
C ALA A 781 4.27 -22.24 27.29
N ASP A 782 4.11 -20.93 27.54
CA ASP A 782 5.20 -19.96 27.49
C ASP A 782 6.25 -20.23 28.58
N TYR A 783 5.82 -20.58 29.80
CA TYR A 783 6.74 -20.94 30.88
C TYR A 783 7.59 -22.19 30.55
N PHE A 784 6.99 -23.23 29.96
CA PHE A 784 7.71 -24.43 29.56
C PHE A 784 8.65 -24.18 28.37
N ALA A 785 8.28 -23.30 27.45
CA ALA A 785 9.17 -22.89 26.37
C ALA A 785 10.39 -22.10 26.90
N ALA A 786 10.23 -21.35 27.99
CA ALA A 786 11.27 -20.49 28.56
C ALA A 786 12.13 -21.17 29.65
N THR A 787 11.69 -22.31 30.20
CA THR A 787 12.34 -22.97 31.34
C THR A 787 12.98 -24.29 30.91
N PRO A 788 14.28 -24.55 31.23
CA PRO A 788 14.92 -25.83 30.94
C PRO A 788 14.11 -27.04 31.45
N PRO A 789 14.00 -28.16 30.70
CA PRO A 789 13.11 -29.27 31.05
C PRO A 789 13.38 -29.91 32.42
N ASP A 790 14.64 -29.96 32.84
CA ASP A 790 15.08 -30.46 34.16
C ASP A 790 14.60 -29.55 35.30
N VAL A 791 14.65 -28.24 35.09
CA VAL A 791 14.17 -27.20 36.00
C VAL A 791 12.64 -27.19 36.04
N ALA A 792 11.99 -27.28 34.87
CA ALA A 792 10.53 -27.34 34.75
C ALA A 792 9.96 -28.61 35.41
N ALA A 793 10.60 -29.77 35.24
CA ALA A 793 10.19 -31.03 35.87
C ALA A 793 10.34 -30.99 37.40
N GLN A 794 11.39 -30.34 37.92
CA GLN A 794 11.56 -30.11 39.37
C GLN A 794 10.52 -29.12 39.93
N HIS A 795 10.16 -28.10 39.14
CA HIS A 795 9.25 -27.03 39.57
C HIS A 795 7.76 -27.38 39.46
N LEU A 796 7.37 -28.17 38.46
CA LEU A 796 5.97 -28.43 38.12
C LEU A 796 5.59 -29.91 38.17
N GLY A 797 6.52 -30.83 38.47
CA GLY A 797 6.25 -32.27 38.44
C GLY A 797 5.04 -32.73 39.25
N TYR A 798 4.77 -32.10 40.40
CA TYR A 798 3.58 -32.35 41.23
C TYR A 798 2.32 -31.60 40.75
N VAL A 799 2.47 -30.38 40.22
CA VAL A 799 1.37 -29.55 39.70
C VAL A 799 0.84 -30.13 38.38
N TRP A 800 1.70 -30.78 37.59
CA TRP A 800 1.43 -31.25 36.24
C TRP A 800 0.35 -32.32 36.17
N GLN A 801 0.33 -33.31 37.07
CA GLN A 801 -0.76 -34.31 37.10
C GLN A 801 -2.12 -33.66 37.39
N ALA A 802 -2.16 -32.72 38.34
CA ALA A 802 -3.38 -32.00 38.67
C ALA A 802 -3.84 -31.10 37.50
N VAL A 803 -2.91 -30.44 36.80
CA VAL A 803 -3.19 -29.65 35.59
C VAL A 803 -3.67 -30.51 34.42
N THR A 804 -3.12 -31.71 34.22
CA THR A 804 -3.56 -32.61 33.13
C THR A 804 -4.99 -33.13 33.29
N GLN A 805 -5.55 -33.11 34.50
CA GLN A 805 -6.97 -33.45 34.74
C GLN A 805 -7.92 -32.34 34.27
N PHE A 806 -7.48 -31.08 34.28
CA PHE A 806 -8.28 -29.91 33.84
C PHE A 806 -7.95 -29.46 32.40
N VAL A 807 -6.75 -29.79 31.90
CA VAL A 807 -6.25 -29.45 30.57
C VAL A 807 -5.66 -30.72 29.91
N PRO A 808 -6.50 -31.54 29.24
CA PRO A 808 -6.05 -32.83 28.65
C PRO A 808 -4.95 -32.69 27.59
N GLN A 809 -4.88 -31.53 26.93
CA GLN A 809 -3.91 -31.19 25.90
C GLN A 809 -2.49 -30.94 26.46
N ALA A 810 -2.38 -30.62 27.76
CA ALA A 810 -1.09 -30.41 28.42
C ALA A 810 -0.24 -31.70 28.42
N GLY A 811 -0.88 -32.88 28.48
CA GLY A 811 -0.19 -34.17 28.52
C GLY A 811 0.70 -34.49 27.31
N GLN A 812 0.60 -33.74 26.21
CA GLN A 812 1.44 -33.90 25.01
C GLN A 812 2.77 -33.11 25.07
N LEU A 813 2.99 -32.26 26.09
CA LEU A 813 4.12 -31.34 26.16
C LEU A 813 5.35 -31.86 26.94
N LEU A 814 5.27 -33.00 27.64
CA LEU A 814 6.39 -33.57 28.43
C LEU A 814 6.50 -35.09 28.24
N ASP A 815 7.69 -35.56 27.82
CA ASP A 815 8.00 -36.97 27.48
C ASP A 815 8.31 -37.88 28.70
N SER A 816 8.10 -37.42 29.94
CA SER A 816 8.46 -38.21 31.13
C SER A 816 7.39 -38.24 32.21
N ALA A 817 6.98 -39.46 32.58
CA ALA A 817 6.05 -39.78 33.66
C ALA A 817 6.55 -39.27 35.03
N ALA A 818 5.75 -38.41 35.67
CA ALA A 818 5.90 -38.06 37.08
C ALA A 818 5.14 -39.08 37.97
N PRO A 819 5.59 -39.33 39.22
CA PRO A 819 4.96 -40.30 40.13
C PRO A 819 3.55 -39.86 40.57
N PRO A 820 2.66 -40.82 40.93
CA PRO A 820 1.27 -40.52 41.29
C PRO A 820 1.16 -39.83 42.66
N VAL A 821 0.29 -38.82 42.76
CA VAL A 821 -0.09 -38.16 44.02
C VAL A 821 -1.37 -38.80 44.57
N ALA A 822 -1.41 -39.02 45.89
CA ALA A 822 -2.49 -39.70 46.60
C ALA A 822 -3.29 -38.71 47.48
N GLY A 823 -4.15 -37.91 46.87
CA GLY A 823 -5.08 -37.03 47.59
C GLY A 823 -6.55 -37.28 47.24
N ASP A 824 -7.44 -36.88 48.15
CA ASP A 824 -8.87 -37.20 48.11
C ASP A 824 -9.72 -36.27 47.19
N SER A 825 -9.16 -35.17 46.65
CA SER A 825 -9.83 -34.33 45.64
C SER A 825 -8.88 -33.49 44.76
N PRO A 826 -9.23 -33.16 43.49
CA PRO A 826 -8.37 -32.39 42.58
C PRO A 826 -7.99 -31.00 43.08
N ALA A 827 -8.88 -30.33 43.83
CA ALA A 827 -8.62 -28.99 44.38
C ALA A 827 -7.59 -29.03 45.52
N THR A 828 -7.65 -30.06 46.38
CA THR A 828 -6.65 -30.30 47.42
C THR A 828 -5.28 -30.67 46.85
N ASP A 829 -5.23 -31.38 45.72
CA ASP A 829 -3.97 -31.73 45.05
C ASP A 829 -3.32 -30.52 44.38
N VAL A 830 -4.09 -29.68 43.70
CA VAL A 830 -3.61 -28.40 43.16
C VAL A 830 -3.12 -27.49 44.30
N LEU A 831 -3.86 -27.42 45.42
CA LEU A 831 -3.49 -26.60 46.57
C LEU A 831 -2.22 -27.13 47.25
N ALA A 832 -2.08 -28.44 47.46
CA ALA A 832 -0.87 -29.04 48.01
C ALA A 832 0.33 -28.82 47.08
N ALA A 833 0.14 -28.95 45.77
CA ALA A 833 1.18 -28.73 44.77
C ALA A 833 1.59 -27.25 44.68
N LEU A 834 0.64 -26.31 44.69
CA LEU A 834 0.93 -24.88 44.74
C LEU A 834 1.62 -24.48 46.04
N THR A 835 1.21 -25.05 47.17
CA THR A 835 1.86 -24.80 48.47
C THR A 835 3.30 -25.30 48.47
N GLN A 836 3.55 -26.51 47.96
CA GLN A 836 4.89 -27.10 47.89
C GLN A 836 5.81 -26.35 46.92
N THR A 837 5.29 -25.92 45.77
CA THR A 837 6.08 -25.24 44.72
C THR A 837 6.35 -23.77 45.03
N THR A 838 5.40 -23.07 45.65
CA THR A 838 5.60 -21.70 46.14
C THR A 838 6.51 -21.65 47.38
N ALA A 839 6.53 -22.71 48.20
CA ALA A 839 7.50 -22.83 49.30
C ALA A 839 8.95 -22.98 48.80
N ALA A 840 9.16 -23.62 47.64
CA ALA A 840 10.49 -23.82 47.06
C ALA A 840 11.03 -22.57 46.36
N ARG A 841 10.16 -21.79 45.73
CA ARG A 841 10.50 -20.57 44.98
C ARG A 841 9.26 -19.67 44.91
N PRO A 842 9.39 -18.32 44.97
CA PRO A 842 8.22 -17.44 44.85
C PRO A 842 7.66 -17.40 43.43
N TRP A 843 6.34 -17.19 43.30
CA TRP A 843 5.61 -17.21 42.03
C TRP A 843 4.97 -15.86 41.72
N LEU A 844 5.04 -15.44 40.46
CA LEU A 844 4.22 -14.37 39.89
C LEU A 844 3.24 -14.99 38.90
N LEU A 845 1.94 -14.81 39.14
CA LEU A 845 0.89 -15.07 38.17
C LEU A 845 0.31 -13.74 37.72
N ALA A 846 0.54 -13.33 36.48
CA ALA A 846 -0.07 -12.14 35.91
C ALA A 846 -0.98 -12.50 34.73
N LEU A 847 -2.26 -12.12 34.84
CA LEU A 847 -3.26 -12.32 33.80
C LEU A 847 -3.82 -10.96 33.39
N ASP A 848 -3.67 -10.57 32.13
CA ASP A 848 -4.21 -9.33 31.57
C ASP A 848 -5.55 -9.56 30.84
N ASP A 849 -6.28 -8.49 30.54
CA ASP A 849 -7.53 -8.50 29.77
C ASP A 849 -8.60 -9.51 30.25
N LEU A 850 -8.76 -9.65 31.58
CA LEU A 850 -9.68 -10.63 32.17
C LEU A 850 -11.17 -10.43 31.81
N HIS A 851 -11.54 -9.25 31.32
CA HIS A 851 -12.88 -8.98 30.79
C HIS A 851 -13.21 -9.83 29.55
N LEU A 852 -12.18 -10.31 28.84
CA LEU A 852 -12.29 -11.24 27.71
C LEU A 852 -12.19 -12.71 28.13
N ALA A 853 -11.83 -13.03 29.38
CA ALA A 853 -11.53 -14.38 29.81
C ALA A 853 -12.77 -15.31 29.87
N ASP A 854 -12.55 -16.60 29.59
CA ASP A 854 -13.58 -17.62 29.70
C ASP A 854 -13.98 -17.92 31.16
N SER A 855 -15.18 -18.49 31.33
CA SER A 855 -15.74 -18.78 32.66
C SER A 855 -14.89 -19.75 33.50
N GLY A 856 -14.14 -20.65 32.86
CA GLY A 856 -13.23 -21.57 33.54
C GLY A 856 -12.01 -20.84 34.10
N THR A 857 -11.37 -20.00 33.29
CA THR A 857 -10.28 -19.10 33.72
C THR A 857 -10.68 -18.27 34.93
N LEU A 858 -11.85 -17.61 34.89
CA LEU A 858 -12.31 -16.76 35.98
C LEU A 858 -12.57 -17.55 37.27
N LYS A 859 -13.19 -18.73 37.20
CA LYS A 859 -13.42 -19.59 38.37
C LYS A 859 -12.13 -20.09 39.00
N LEU A 860 -11.15 -20.48 38.17
CA LEU A 860 -9.85 -20.94 38.66
C LEU A 860 -9.08 -19.79 39.33
N LEU A 861 -9.06 -18.61 38.70
CA LEU A 861 -8.42 -17.42 39.27
C LEU A 861 -9.04 -17.02 40.62
N ASP A 862 -10.38 -17.03 40.73
CA ASP A 862 -11.09 -16.74 41.98
C ASP A 862 -10.68 -17.69 43.12
N HIS A 863 -10.49 -18.98 42.80
CA HIS A 863 -9.99 -19.95 43.78
C HIS A 863 -8.55 -19.65 44.21
N LEU A 864 -7.66 -19.33 43.27
CA LEU A 864 -6.26 -18.98 43.55
C LEU A 864 -6.14 -17.70 44.40
N ILE A 865 -6.98 -16.69 44.13
CA ILE A 865 -7.04 -15.44 44.90
C ILE A 865 -7.36 -15.72 46.37
N GLN A 866 -8.31 -16.61 46.65
CA GLN A 866 -8.71 -16.98 48.01
C GLN A 866 -7.61 -17.73 48.78
N LEU A 867 -6.69 -18.39 48.06
CA LEU A 867 -5.60 -19.18 48.65
C LEU A 867 -4.29 -18.41 48.77
N ALA A 868 -4.19 -17.21 48.17
CA ALA A 868 -2.94 -16.49 48.02
C ALA A 868 -2.32 -16.05 49.36
N SER A 869 -3.12 -15.73 50.38
CA SER A 869 -2.65 -15.03 51.60
C SER A 869 -1.56 -15.75 52.41
N GLY A 870 -1.41 -17.07 52.25
CA GLY A 870 -0.40 -17.89 52.92
C GLY A 870 0.68 -18.47 52.00
N LEU A 871 0.73 -18.05 50.74
CA LEU A 871 1.64 -18.59 49.73
C LEU A 871 2.69 -17.56 49.34
N SER A 872 3.85 -18.02 48.87
CA SER A 872 4.84 -17.14 48.24
C SER A 872 4.42 -16.79 46.81
N LEU A 873 3.27 -16.13 46.66
CA LEU A 873 2.59 -15.90 45.38
C LEU A 873 2.11 -14.45 45.27
N LEU A 874 2.46 -13.79 44.16
CA LEU A 874 1.85 -12.53 43.74
C LEU A 874 0.93 -12.80 42.55
N ILE A 875 -0.35 -12.45 42.68
CA ILE A 875 -1.33 -12.50 41.59
C ILE A 875 -1.56 -11.07 41.10
N VAL A 876 -1.39 -10.81 39.80
CA VAL A 876 -1.75 -9.54 39.18
C VAL A 876 -2.85 -9.79 38.15
N ALA A 877 -4.03 -9.22 38.40
CA ALA A 877 -5.23 -9.39 37.60
C ALA A 877 -5.58 -8.08 36.89
N GLY A 878 -5.30 -8.03 35.58
CA GLY A 878 -5.53 -6.89 34.71
C GLY A 878 -6.91 -6.91 34.05
N PHE A 879 -7.67 -5.81 34.16
CA PHE A 879 -8.96 -5.68 33.46
C PHE A 879 -9.40 -4.21 33.26
N GLU A 880 -10.38 -4.02 32.40
CA GLU A 880 -11.07 -2.74 32.23
C GLU A 880 -12.32 -2.69 33.13
N PRO A 881 -12.45 -1.68 34.02
CA PRO A 881 -13.58 -1.59 34.96
C PRO A 881 -14.95 -1.56 34.29
N GLU A 882 -15.10 -0.80 33.19
CA GLU A 882 -16.38 -0.67 32.47
C GLU A 882 -16.80 -1.98 31.80
N ALA A 883 -15.85 -2.71 31.23
CA ALA A 883 -16.07 -4.00 30.62
C ALA A 883 -16.34 -5.10 31.65
N ALA A 884 -15.69 -5.03 32.83
CA ALA A 884 -15.90 -5.97 33.91
C ALA A 884 -17.34 -5.97 34.44
N GLY A 885 -18.00 -4.81 34.48
CA GLY A 885 -19.42 -4.71 34.85
C GLY A 885 -20.38 -5.48 33.94
N ARG A 886 -19.96 -5.81 32.70
CA ARG A 886 -20.75 -6.59 31.74
C ARG A 886 -20.60 -8.11 31.91
N ASN A 887 -19.60 -8.56 32.68
CA ASN A 887 -19.35 -9.97 32.96
C ASN A 887 -19.61 -10.28 34.44
N PRO A 888 -20.77 -10.90 34.78
CA PRO A 888 -21.15 -11.16 36.16
C PRO A 888 -20.13 -12.02 36.94
N LEU A 889 -19.40 -12.92 36.27
CA LEU A 889 -18.40 -13.76 36.93
C LEU A 889 -17.16 -12.94 37.32
N LEU A 890 -16.71 -12.05 36.45
CA LEU A 890 -15.59 -11.15 36.75
C LEU A 890 -15.98 -10.12 37.82
N ALA A 891 -17.18 -9.55 37.76
CA ALA A 891 -17.68 -8.64 38.78
C ALA A 891 -17.69 -9.29 40.18
N ASN A 892 -18.20 -10.52 40.27
CA ASN A 892 -18.22 -11.29 41.53
C ASN A 892 -16.81 -11.64 42.04
N LEU A 893 -15.88 -11.97 41.14
CA LEU A 893 -14.48 -12.24 41.48
C LEU A 893 -13.82 -10.98 42.06
N VAL A 894 -14.02 -9.83 41.41
CA VAL A 894 -13.47 -8.55 41.86
C VAL A 894 -14.00 -8.16 43.23
N GLU A 895 -15.31 -8.26 43.45
CA GLU A 895 -15.94 -7.96 44.75
C GLU A 895 -15.37 -8.85 45.87
N ARG A 896 -15.24 -10.15 45.60
CA ARG A 896 -14.61 -11.09 46.55
C ARG A 896 -13.15 -10.76 46.81
N ALA A 897 -12.37 -10.51 45.76
CA ALA A 897 -10.96 -10.16 45.89
C ALA A 897 -10.78 -8.90 46.73
N GLN A 898 -11.60 -7.86 46.53
CA GLN A 898 -11.54 -6.62 47.30
C GLN A 898 -11.90 -6.79 48.78
N SER A 899 -12.60 -7.86 49.17
CA SER A 899 -12.90 -8.18 50.57
C SER A 899 -11.72 -8.78 51.34
N LEU A 900 -10.63 -9.16 50.64
CA LEU A 900 -9.44 -9.76 51.24
C LEU A 900 -8.45 -8.70 51.72
N GLU A 901 -7.84 -8.92 52.89
CA GLU A 901 -6.84 -8.00 53.46
C GLU A 901 -5.55 -7.89 52.64
N ASN A 902 -5.22 -8.92 51.86
CA ASN A 902 -4.03 -8.99 50.99
C ASN A 902 -4.32 -8.57 49.54
N CYS A 903 -5.42 -7.86 49.29
CA CYS A 903 -5.78 -7.35 47.97
C CYS A 903 -5.52 -5.84 47.88
N THR A 904 -4.79 -5.43 46.84
CA THR A 904 -4.54 -4.01 46.53
C THR A 904 -5.07 -3.71 45.13
N GLN A 905 -5.93 -2.69 45.01
CA GLN A 905 -6.34 -2.19 43.70
C GLN A 905 -5.43 -1.05 43.25
N ILE A 906 -4.94 -1.15 42.02
CA ILE A 906 -4.13 -0.10 41.37
C ILE A 906 -4.89 0.39 40.14
N LEU A 907 -5.19 1.69 40.12
CA LEU A 907 -5.81 2.34 38.97
C LEU A 907 -4.73 3.06 38.13
N LEU A 908 -4.66 2.71 36.85
CA LEU A 908 -3.87 3.41 35.86
C LEU A 908 -4.65 4.62 35.36
N GLU A 909 -4.49 5.74 36.04
CA GLU A 909 -4.99 7.03 35.59
C GLU A 909 -4.30 7.45 34.27
N PRO A 910 -4.93 8.31 33.44
CA PRO A 910 -4.24 8.90 32.30
C PRO A 910 -2.95 9.62 32.71
N LEU A 911 -1.93 9.55 31.86
CA LEU A 911 -0.66 10.22 32.10
C LEU A 911 -0.86 11.73 32.15
N THR A 912 -0.15 12.41 33.06
CA THR A 912 -0.18 13.88 33.11
C THR A 912 0.53 14.48 31.90
N GLU A 913 0.30 15.76 31.60
CA GLU A 913 1.04 16.46 30.54
C GLU A 913 2.57 16.42 30.77
N SER A 914 3.02 16.47 32.03
CA SER A 914 4.43 16.28 32.37
C SER A 914 4.95 14.87 32.12
N ASP A 915 4.11 13.85 32.24
CA ASP A 915 4.46 12.46 31.92
C ASP A 915 4.53 12.26 30.41
N ILE A 916 3.58 12.82 29.66
CA ILE A 916 3.61 12.84 28.19
C ILE A 916 4.86 13.56 27.68
N ARG A 917 5.25 14.69 28.30
CA ARG A 917 6.52 15.36 27.99
C ARG A 917 7.70 14.39 28.11
N ARG A 918 7.83 13.70 29.25
CA ARG A 918 8.92 12.74 29.50
C ARG A 918 8.89 11.57 28.54
N LEU A 919 7.70 11.03 28.26
CA LEU A 919 7.47 9.96 27.28
C LEU A 919 7.96 10.37 25.89
N LEU A 920 7.56 11.53 25.38
CA LEU A 920 7.98 12.03 24.07
C LEU A 920 9.50 12.30 24.02
N HIS A 921 10.08 12.84 25.10
CA HIS A 921 11.54 12.96 25.21
C HIS A 921 12.25 11.61 25.20
N SER A 922 11.69 10.57 25.82
CA SER A 922 12.24 9.22 25.82
C SER A 922 12.20 8.59 24.43
N ILE A 923 11.09 8.74 23.70
CA ILE A 923 10.89 8.19 22.36
C ILE A 923 11.84 8.85 21.36
N TRP A 924 11.93 10.18 21.38
CA TRP A 924 12.68 10.94 20.38
C TRP A 924 14.13 11.25 20.79
N ALA A 925 14.50 11.04 22.05
CA ALA A 925 15.82 11.35 22.61
C ALA A 925 16.28 12.82 22.38
N GLN A 926 15.32 13.75 22.22
CA GLN A 926 15.54 15.18 21.93
C GLN A 926 14.57 16.07 22.72
N SER A 927 14.86 17.37 22.81
CA SER A 927 13.98 18.34 23.50
C SER A 927 12.75 18.69 22.66
N VAL A 928 11.54 18.31 23.08
CA VAL A 928 10.28 18.53 22.36
C VAL A 928 9.67 19.91 22.63
N PRO A 929 9.12 20.63 21.63
CA PRO A 929 8.46 21.92 21.85
C PRO A 929 7.23 21.79 22.76
N THR A 930 7.03 22.76 23.66
CA THR A 930 5.91 22.77 24.61
C THR A 930 4.55 22.73 23.94
N ASP A 931 4.38 23.42 22.82
CA ASP A 931 3.09 23.49 22.12
C ASP A 931 2.68 22.13 21.52
N LEU A 932 3.67 21.35 21.05
CA LEU A 932 3.43 20.00 20.56
C LEU A 932 3.09 19.03 21.70
N ILE A 933 3.77 19.15 22.84
CA ILE A 933 3.45 18.37 24.05
C ILE A 933 1.99 18.62 24.47
N SER A 934 1.58 19.89 24.54
CA SER A 934 0.21 20.26 24.90
C SER A 934 -0.80 19.78 23.87
N ALA A 935 -0.48 19.82 22.57
CA ALA A 935 -1.33 19.32 21.49
C ALA A 935 -1.52 17.80 21.55
N VAL A 936 -0.42 17.04 21.74
CA VAL A 936 -0.46 15.58 21.90
C VAL A 936 -1.27 15.22 23.15
N PHE A 937 -0.99 15.85 24.29
CA PHE A 937 -1.72 15.61 25.54
C PHE A 937 -3.23 15.90 25.39
N LYS A 938 -3.61 17.01 24.76
CA LYS A 938 -5.03 17.37 24.53
C LYS A 938 -5.72 16.38 23.58
N ARG A 939 -5.02 15.82 22.59
CA ARG A 939 -5.58 14.87 21.63
C ARG A 939 -5.70 13.46 22.21
N THR A 940 -4.73 13.04 23.01
CA THR A 940 -4.69 11.68 23.60
C THR A 940 -5.37 11.60 24.95
N GLN A 941 -5.68 12.75 25.57
CA GLN A 941 -6.21 12.85 26.93
C GLN A 941 -5.33 12.08 27.95
N GLY A 942 -4.02 12.01 27.70
CA GLY A 942 -3.06 11.29 28.55
C GLY A 942 -2.94 9.79 28.29
N SER A 943 -3.50 9.25 27.20
CA SER A 943 -3.29 7.84 26.81
C SER A 943 -1.84 7.60 26.31
N PRO A 944 -1.04 6.75 27.00
CA PRO A 944 0.33 6.44 26.56
C PRO A 944 0.38 5.80 25.19
N LEU A 945 -0.50 4.83 24.90
CA LEU A 945 -0.54 4.12 23.62
C LEU A 945 -0.79 5.06 22.45
N PHE A 946 -1.78 5.96 22.59
CA PHE A 946 -2.07 6.93 21.54
C PHE A 946 -0.99 8.02 21.43
N ALA A 947 -0.36 8.40 22.54
CA ALA A 947 0.76 9.34 22.52
C ALA A 947 1.99 8.75 21.81
N GLU A 948 2.32 7.49 22.08
CA GLU A 948 3.37 6.75 21.36
C GLU A 948 3.04 6.63 19.87
N MET A 949 1.79 6.29 19.52
CA MET A 949 1.35 6.17 18.14
C MET A 949 1.47 7.51 17.39
N ILE A 950 0.98 8.61 17.97
CA ILE A 950 1.12 9.94 17.38
C ILE A 950 2.60 10.31 17.26
N ALA A 951 3.41 10.01 18.28
CA ALA A 951 4.83 10.34 18.27
C ALA A 951 5.62 9.59 17.19
N ASN A 952 5.33 8.30 17.03
CA ASN A 952 5.97 7.48 15.99
C ASN A 952 5.49 7.90 14.61
N ASN A 953 4.18 8.10 14.41
CA ASN A 953 3.64 8.54 13.12
C ASN A 953 4.19 9.90 12.68
N LEU A 954 4.33 10.87 13.60
CA LEU A 954 4.91 12.17 13.26
C LEU A 954 6.34 12.07 12.70
N ILE A 955 7.13 11.09 13.15
CA ILE A 955 8.47 10.83 12.61
C ILE A 955 8.40 9.97 11.35
N ASP A 956 7.61 8.90 11.37
CA ASP A 956 7.50 7.92 10.28
C ASP A 956 6.94 8.56 9.00
N GLU A 957 6.03 9.53 9.15
CA GLU A 957 5.44 10.31 8.05
C GLU A 957 6.29 11.53 7.67
N GLY A 958 7.42 11.76 8.35
CA GLY A 958 8.32 12.90 8.09
C GLY A 958 7.72 14.27 8.43
N VAL A 959 6.61 14.30 9.18
CA VAL A 959 5.92 15.51 9.63
C VAL A 959 6.73 16.26 10.69
N ALA A 960 7.48 15.54 11.53
CA ALA A 960 8.41 16.09 12.50
C ALA A 960 9.82 15.54 12.25
N ASN A 961 10.75 16.40 11.84
CA ASN A 961 12.14 16.06 11.60
C ASN A 961 13.07 16.85 12.53
N TRP A 962 13.97 16.16 13.21
CA TRP A 962 15.04 16.81 13.96
C TRP A 962 16.24 17.06 13.04
N ARG A 963 16.52 18.34 12.74
CA ARG A 963 17.67 18.78 11.91
C ARG A 963 18.24 20.08 12.50
N ASP A 964 19.55 20.28 12.40
CA ASP A 964 20.23 21.50 12.90
C ASP A 964 19.92 21.88 14.36
N GLU A 965 19.82 20.88 15.25
CA GLU A 965 19.47 21.04 16.67
C GLU A 965 18.09 21.70 16.92
N LYS A 966 17.18 21.65 15.93
CA LYS A 966 15.81 22.17 16.03
C LYS A 966 14.80 21.19 15.43
N TRP A 967 13.55 21.31 15.89
CA TRP A 967 12.44 20.60 15.28
C TRP A 967 11.96 21.35 14.05
N HIS A 968 11.97 20.66 12.91
CA HIS A 968 11.36 21.09 11.67
C HIS A 968 10.07 20.32 11.46
N PHE A 969 8.96 21.05 11.46
CA PHE A 969 7.66 20.47 11.14
C PHE A 969 7.41 20.65 9.65
N GLY A 970 7.43 19.55 8.90
CA GLY A 970 7.08 19.55 7.49
C GLY A 970 5.58 19.79 7.30
N PRO A 971 5.13 20.15 6.08
CA PRO A 971 3.70 20.08 5.78
C PRO A 971 3.23 18.64 6.05
N VAL A 972 2.12 18.50 6.76
CA VAL A 972 1.45 17.21 6.98
C VAL A 972 1.16 16.66 5.58
N MET A 973 1.84 15.59 5.19
CA MET A 973 1.62 14.96 3.90
C MET A 973 0.31 14.18 3.97
N ASP A 974 -0.49 14.42 2.94
CA ASP A 974 -1.77 13.80 2.65
C ASP A 974 -1.69 12.27 2.50
#